data_AF-A0A837IF59-F1
#
_entry.id   AF-A0A837IF59-F1
#
_cell.length_a   1.000
_cell.length_b   1.000
_cell.length_c   1.000
_cell.angle_alpha   90.00
_cell.angle_beta   90.00
_cell.angle_gamma   90.00
#
_symmetry.space_group_name_H-M   'P 1'
#
loop_
_entity.id
_entity.type
_entity.pdbx_description
1 polymer ?
#
loop_
_entity_poly.entity_id
_entity_poly.type
_entity_poly.pdbx_seq_one_letter_code
_entity_poly.pdbx_strand_id
1 'polypeptide(L)'
;MDFRGEQYLLEKDQTLHQKREVALEQKHKKESGEIVSDKPVDKVADWLKVLEKTHLGHGERDPQVLERIKNYYHKLYILPYQEEITKGAAKVEGKAAKEMGFGELHYEGQAFLQRQEIAVKDLEMSLDQWIDYLTDSNEPYPMWFRYYVFINVVKMGSYDVDKKEFRKRGKDTFFPFPDIDRGALGHVQSLIRCSKDEAFLESFRACQIKGAADNMPEELLMTKEKAIAFANKSFADQYAEAIKSNGEITPEMRAETRGEWKHFDRWSDPDELWASLQNKGVPWCTRGYATAGAQLQSGDFYVYYTLDRQGTPSIPRVAIRMDGNKIGEVRGVADNNQNLEGNMTEIAERKIDQLPGSDKYRKASADMKRLTMIENLTRKGVEIDLDDLKFLYEINQQIDGFGYGGKDPRIEEIKKTRWNVRVLDYSKIYEVEPECIAVSVGEINQNTIICIDDAPVEIEDLVYKTRGRIRILHGNITINVDDDLERLELGVLSNIQRMGRDGRFVECLVSRMTEHHETDLLGESTLRKLGVSANVHTTEENENSRKRIVLAVNYVRETGNMVDLAVLTHKLFADHDKTYYNMSESDYCYINLDSDIFEAVIADIETGKSAESVSNLFEFFMYSEKISEKDGIRIINTLMSLPEKALELLVDRFPQNSSRSNNETRNRYLTVDLLQKISQYPELLMFVIKNREIPTIKGFIENNVSRIKEIADVYNIELPSIIT
;
A
#
# COMPACT_ATOMS: atom_id res chain seq x y z
N MET A 1 26.04 -43.64 -38.87
CA MET A 1 25.30 -42.54 -39.54
C MET A 1 25.39 -41.36 -38.60
N ASP A 2 25.90 -40.23 -39.07
CA ASP A 2 25.98 -39.03 -38.25
C ASP A 2 24.57 -38.56 -37.86
N PHE A 3 24.39 -38.24 -36.59
CA PHE A 3 23.12 -37.77 -36.06
C PHE A 3 22.66 -36.50 -36.80
N ARG A 4 21.47 -36.55 -37.40
CA ARG A 4 20.80 -35.40 -38.02
C ARG A 4 19.75 -34.85 -37.07
N GLY A 5 19.94 -33.63 -36.58
CA GLY A 5 19.01 -33.00 -35.63
C GLY A 5 17.59 -32.82 -36.18
N GLU A 6 17.43 -32.76 -37.50
CA GLU A 6 16.11 -32.72 -38.15
C GLU A 6 15.30 -34.00 -37.91
N GLN A 7 15.96 -35.14 -37.74
CA GLN A 7 15.29 -36.38 -37.37
C GLN A 7 14.69 -36.26 -35.96
N TYR A 8 15.44 -35.69 -35.02
CA TYR A 8 14.94 -35.44 -33.67
C TYR A 8 13.72 -34.48 -33.67
N LEU A 9 13.76 -33.43 -34.49
CA LEU A 9 12.61 -32.54 -34.65
C LEU A 9 11.36 -33.28 -35.17
N LEU A 10 11.52 -34.18 -36.15
CA LEU A 10 10.42 -34.98 -36.69
C LEU A 10 9.91 -36.05 -35.72
N GLU A 11 10.75 -36.56 -34.82
CA GLU A 11 10.30 -37.44 -33.73
C GLU A 11 9.41 -36.67 -32.74
N LYS A 12 9.69 -35.39 -32.51
CA LYS A 12 8.89 -34.52 -31.62
C LYS A 12 7.64 -33.94 -32.29
N ASP A 13 7.69 -33.72 -33.60
CA ASP A 13 6.58 -33.24 -34.41
C ASP A 13 6.63 -33.90 -35.79
N GLN A 14 5.93 -35.02 -35.94
CA GLN A 14 5.87 -35.78 -37.20
C GLN A 14 5.27 -34.98 -38.34
N THR A 15 4.50 -33.92 -38.04
CA THR A 15 3.84 -33.06 -39.03
C THR A 15 4.68 -31.84 -39.43
N LEU A 16 5.86 -31.65 -38.84
CA LEU A 16 6.70 -30.48 -39.09
C LEU A 16 6.98 -30.25 -40.58
N HIS A 17 7.24 -31.33 -41.33
CA HIS A 17 7.50 -31.29 -42.77
C HIS A 17 6.30 -30.84 -43.63
N GLN A 18 5.10 -30.76 -43.04
CA GLN A 18 3.85 -30.37 -43.70
C GLN A 18 3.43 -28.94 -43.33
N LYS A 19 4.12 -28.30 -42.38
CA LYS A 19 3.82 -26.92 -42.00
C LYS A 19 4.00 -25.98 -43.19
N ARG A 20 3.20 -24.92 -43.21
CA ARG A 20 3.11 -23.98 -44.34
C ARG A 20 4.48 -23.45 -44.73
N GLU A 21 5.32 -23.11 -43.76
CA GLU A 21 6.64 -22.54 -43.96
C GLU A 21 7.59 -23.52 -44.67
N VAL A 22 7.56 -24.79 -44.27
CA VAL A 22 8.34 -25.86 -44.92
C VAL A 22 7.83 -26.10 -46.33
N ALA A 23 6.50 -26.14 -46.51
CA ALA A 23 5.89 -26.34 -47.83
C ALA A 23 6.18 -25.19 -48.80
N LEU A 24 6.24 -23.95 -48.31
CA LEU A 24 6.60 -22.77 -49.10
C LEU A 24 8.04 -22.83 -49.59
N GLU A 25 8.99 -23.26 -48.76
CA GLU A 25 10.38 -23.44 -49.18
C GLU A 25 10.52 -24.51 -50.27
N GLN A 26 9.81 -25.62 -50.13
CA GLN A 26 9.79 -26.67 -51.16
C GLN A 26 9.19 -26.17 -52.48
N LYS A 27 8.16 -25.33 -52.41
CA LYS A 27 7.60 -24.67 -53.59
C LYS A 27 8.61 -23.72 -54.23
N HIS A 28 9.26 -22.87 -53.45
CA HIS A 28 10.27 -21.93 -53.92
C HIS A 28 11.43 -22.63 -54.63
N LYS A 29 11.99 -23.70 -54.03
CA LYS A 29 13.05 -24.51 -54.66
C LYS A 29 12.62 -25.13 -55.98
N LYS A 30 11.37 -25.62 -56.04
CA LYS A 30 10.82 -26.20 -57.27
C LYS A 30 10.67 -25.15 -58.37
N GLU A 31 10.31 -23.91 -58.01
CA GLU A 31 10.22 -22.77 -58.91
C GLU A 31 11.60 -22.23 -59.33
N SER A 32 12.61 -22.32 -58.48
CA SER A 32 14.01 -21.93 -58.79
C SER A 32 14.79 -22.99 -59.59
N GLY A 33 14.18 -24.15 -59.85
CA GLY A 33 14.81 -25.26 -60.58
C GLY A 33 15.79 -26.10 -59.75
N GLU A 34 15.78 -25.93 -58.42
CA GLU A 34 16.59 -26.73 -57.50
C GLU A 34 16.01 -28.14 -57.31
N ILE A 35 16.89 -29.10 -57.00
CA ILE A 35 16.48 -30.48 -56.69
C ILE A 35 15.79 -30.50 -55.32
N VAL A 36 14.55 -30.96 -55.29
CA VAL A 36 13.75 -31.16 -54.08
C VAL A 36 13.70 -32.64 -53.69
N SER A 37 13.85 -32.95 -52.40
CA SER A 37 13.75 -34.31 -51.86
C SER A 37 12.35 -34.57 -51.31
N ASP A 38 11.80 -35.76 -51.56
CA ASP A 38 10.52 -36.15 -50.96
C ASP A 38 10.62 -36.57 -49.50
N LYS A 39 11.83 -36.83 -49.00
CA LYS A 39 12.04 -37.30 -47.62
C LYS A 39 11.71 -36.17 -46.62
N PRO A 40 10.85 -36.42 -45.62
CA PRO A 40 10.47 -35.42 -44.61
C PRO A 40 11.66 -34.71 -43.96
N VAL A 41 12.71 -35.46 -43.61
CA VAL A 41 13.93 -34.93 -42.97
C VAL A 41 14.68 -33.92 -43.84
N ASP A 42 14.69 -34.13 -45.16
CA ASP A 42 15.39 -33.23 -46.08
C ASP A 42 14.57 -31.95 -46.32
N LYS A 43 13.23 -32.06 -46.35
CA LYS A 43 12.33 -30.90 -46.41
C LYS A 43 12.52 -29.98 -45.20
N VAL A 44 12.61 -30.56 -44.01
CA VAL A 44 12.90 -29.81 -42.77
C VAL A 44 14.30 -29.21 -42.82
N ALA A 45 15.32 -29.96 -43.25
CA ALA A 45 16.69 -29.46 -43.35
C ALA A 45 16.82 -28.26 -44.30
N ASP A 46 16.13 -28.30 -45.44
CA ASP A 46 16.10 -27.18 -46.38
C ASP A 46 15.47 -25.93 -45.77
N TRP A 47 14.35 -26.09 -45.08
CA TRP A 47 13.71 -24.98 -44.39
C TRP A 47 14.55 -24.42 -43.24
N LEU A 48 15.24 -25.27 -42.47
CA LEU A 48 16.16 -24.80 -41.42
C LEU A 48 17.30 -23.96 -41.99
N LYS A 49 17.79 -24.24 -43.22
CA LYS A 49 18.79 -23.38 -43.88
C LYS A 49 18.24 -21.99 -44.19
N VAL A 50 16.95 -21.88 -44.53
CA VAL A 50 16.28 -20.59 -44.70
C VAL A 50 16.22 -19.85 -43.37
N LEU A 51 15.82 -20.54 -42.29
CA LEU A 51 15.84 -19.95 -40.95
C LEU A 51 17.24 -19.48 -40.56
N GLU A 52 18.27 -20.31 -40.79
CA GLU A 52 19.65 -19.96 -40.51
C GLU A 52 20.10 -18.72 -41.28
N LYS A 53 19.83 -18.66 -42.59
CA LYS A 53 20.15 -17.49 -43.42
C LYS A 53 19.40 -16.23 -42.97
N THR A 54 18.14 -16.36 -42.58
CA THR A 54 17.31 -15.20 -42.21
C THR A 54 17.64 -14.67 -40.82
N HIS A 55 17.93 -15.56 -39.86
CA HIS A 55 18.15 -15.23 -38.46
C HIS A 55 19.62 -15.05 -38.07
N LEU A 56 20.56 -15.65 -38.80
CA LEU A 56 22.01 -15.49 -38.52
C LEU A 56 22.73 -14.70 -39.63
N GLY A 57 22.13 -14.58 -40.82
CA GLY A 57 22.81 -14.04 -42.01
C GLY A 57 22.97 -12.53 -42.06
N HIS A 58 22.35 -11.77 -41.15
CA HIS A 58 22.50 -10.32 -41.08
C HIS A 58 23.77 -9.88 -40.32
N GLY A 59 24.33 -10.75 -39.47
CA GLY A 59 25.42 -10.40 -38.55
C GLY A 59 25.08 -9.20 -37.66
N GLU A 60 26.11 -8.63 -37.01
CA GLU A 60 25.99 -7.37 -36.24
C GLU A 60 25.74 -6.13 -37.13
N ARG A 61 25.79 -6.27 -38.46
CA ARG A 61 25.85 -5.15 -39.41
C ARG A 61 24.50 -4.62 -39.86
N ASP A 62 23.39 -5.31 -39.58
CA ASP A 62 22.04 -4.84 -39.91
C ASP A 62 21.05 -5.02 -38.74
N PRO A 63 21.08 -4.12 -37.76
CA PRO A 63 20.16 -4.14 -36.61
C PRO A 63 18.68 -4.08 -37.01
N GLN A 64 18.36 -3.53 -38.20
CA GLN A 64 16.98 -3.40 -38.65
C GLN A 64 16.36 -4.75 -39.01
N VAL A 65 17.17 -5.71 -39.47
CA VAL A 65 16.67 -7.07 -39.76
C VAL A 65 16.30 -7.79 -38.47
N LEU A 66 17.16 -7.75 -37.46
CA LEU A 66 16.89 -8.35 -36.15
C LEU A 66 15.65 -7.73 -35.51
N GLU A 67 15.50 -6.40 -35.59
CA GLU A 67 14.31 -5.71 -35.11
C GLU A 67 13.03 -6.15 -35.83
N ARG A 68 13.09 -6.40 -37.15
CA ARG A 68 11.93 -6.96 -37.89
C ARG A 68 11.59 -8.38 -37.43
N ILE A 69 12.59 -9.18 -37.08
CA ILE A 69 12.39 -10.54 -36.54
C ILE A 69 11.71 -10.47 -35.17
N LYS A 70 12.19 -9.60 -34.27
CA LYS A 70 11.56 -9.34 -32.96
C LYS A 70 10.09 -8.95 -33.11
N ASN A 71 9.83 -7.93 -33.92
CA ASN A 71 8.48 -7.45 -34.22
C ASN A 71 7.57 -8.53 -34.82
N TYR A 72 8.11 -9.43 -35.66
CA TYR A 72 7.36 -10.56 -36.19
C TYR A 72 6.90 -11.50 -35.08
N TYR A 73 7.79 -11.84 -34.13
CA TYR A 73 7.47 -12.75 -33.03
C TYR A 73 6.60 -12.10 -31.95
N HIS A 74 6.74 -10.79 -31.68
CA HIS A 74 5.82 -10.07 -30.81
C HIS A 74 4.38 -10.13 -31.34
N LYS A 75 4.20 -9.90 -32.65
CA LYS A 75 2.90 -10.03 -33.34
C LYS A 75 2.32 -11.43 -33.31
N LEU A 76 3.15 -12.45 -33.18
CA LEU A 76 2.70 -13.83 -33.17
C LEU A 76 2.33 -14.32 -31.76
N TYR A 77 3.09 -13.92 -30.74
CA TYR A 77 3.01 -14.53 -29.41
C TYR A 77 2.51 -13.61 -28.30
N ILE A 78 2.59 -12.28 -28.45
CA ILE A 78 2.31 -11.32 -27.37
C ILE A 78 1.12 -10.43 -27.72
N LEU A 79 1.25 -9.64 -28.80
CA LEU A 79 0.26 -8.62 -29.16
C LEU A 79 -1.17 -9.15 -29.38
N PRO A 80 -1.39 -10.37 -29.92
CA PRO A 80 -2.74 -10.93 -30.04
C PRO A 80 -3.46 -11.16 -28.71
N TYR A 81 -2.75 -11.15 -27.59
CA TYR A 81 -3.26 -11.50 -26.26
C TYR A 81 -3.04 -10.39 -25.22
N GLN A 82 -2.71 -9.17 -25.64
CA GLN A 82 -2.35 -8.06 -24.73
C GLN A 82 -3.43 -7.78 -23.67
N GLU A 83 -4.71 -7.92 -24.03
CA GLU A 83 -5.81 -7.67 -23.09
C GLU A 83 -5.92 -8.79 -22.05
N GLU A 84 -5.82 -10.06 -22.47
CA GLU A 84 -5.80 -11.21 -21.56
C GLU A 84 -4.57 -11.20 -20.64
N ILE A 85 -3.40 -10.86 -21.17
CA ILE A 85 -2.16 -10.66 -20.41
C ILE A 85 -2.40 -9.61 -19.31
N THR A 86 -2.99 -8.46 -19.66
CA THR A 86 -3.25 -7.38 -18.72
C THR A 86 -4.25 -7.79 -17.64
N LYS A 87 -5.32 -8.49 -18.01
CA LYS A 87 -6.30 -9.03 -17.05
C LYS A 87 -5.66 -10.06 -16.11
N GLY A 88 -4.76 -10.90 -16.64
CA GLY A 88 -3.98 -11.85 -15.85
C GLY A 88 -3.12 -11.14 -14.80
N ALA A 89 -2.41 -10.09 -15.20
CA ALA A 89 -1.60 -9.27 -14.31
C ALA A 89 -2.44 -8.56 -13.23
N ALA A 90 -3.51 -7.87 -13.65
CA ALA A 90 -4.43 -7.15 -12.78
C ALA A 90 -5.03 -8.05 -11.70
N LYS A 91 -5.39 -9.30 -12.05
CA LYS A 91 -5.93 -10.28 -11.10
C LYS A 91 -4.93 -10.66 -10.01
N VAL A 92 -3.67 -10.87 -10.36
CA VAL A 92 -2.63 -11.25 -9.39
C VAL A 92 -2.28 -10.05 -8.50
N GLU A 93 -2.16 -8.86 -9.08
CA GLU A 93 -1.87 -7.63 -8.35
C GLU A 93 -3.01 -7.22 -7.43
N GLY A 94 -4.27 -7.34 -7.87
CA GLY A 94 -5.43 -7.08 -7.02
C GLY A 94 -5.52 -8.03 -5.83
N LYS A 95 -5.15 -9.31 -6.01
CA LYS A 95 -5.04 -10.26 -4.89
C LYS A 95 -3.95 -9.83 -3.90
N ALA A 96 -2.76 -9.48 -4.40
CA ALA A 96 -1.65 -9.04 -3.55
C ALA A 96 -1.98 -7.72 -2.82
N ALA A 97 -2.60 -6.76 -3.50
CA ALA A 97 -3.05 -5.50 -2.94
C ALA A 97 -4.07 -5.71 -1.81
N LYS A 98 -5.05 -6.61 -2.01
CA LYS A 98 -6.01 -6.99 -0.98
C LYS A 98 -5.32 -7.64 0.21
N GLU A 99 -4.38 -8.57 -0.02
CA GLU A 99 -3.62 -9.24 1.04
C GLU A 99 -2.75 -8.26 1.86
N MET A 100 -2.26 -7.20 1.22
CA MET A 100 -1.49 -6.11 1.85
C MET A 100 -2.37 -5.00 2.47
N GLY A 101 -3.69 -5.11 2.40
CA GLY A 101 -4.61 -4.12 2.99
C GLY A 101 -4.73 -2.80 2.20
N PHE A 102 -4.40 -2.81 0.90
CA PHE A 102 -4.73 -1.71 -0.01
C PHE A 102 -6.19 -1.74 -0.49
N GLY A 103 -6.93 -2.82 -0.20
CA GLY A 103 -8.29 -3.04 -0.69
C GLY A 103 -8.34 -3.67 -2.08
N GLU A 104 -9.50 -3.58 -2.74
CA GLU A 104 -9.65 -4.06 -4.12
C GLU A 104 -9.01 -3.09 -5.11
N LEU A 105 -8.00 -3.59 -5.82
CA LEU A 105 -7.35 -2.86 -6.91
C LEU A 105 -8.14 -3.04 -8.21
N HIS A 106 -8.69 -1.96 -8.75
CA HIS A 106 -9.37 -1.95 -10.04
C HIS A 106 -8.63 -1.04 -11.02
N TYR A 107 -8.16 -1.62 -12.12
CA TYR A 107 -7.56 -0.87 -13.23
C TYR A 107 -8.63 -0.52 -14.25
N GLU A 108 -8.93 0.77 -14.40
CA GLU A 108 -9.88 1.28 -15.39
C GLU A 108 -9.27 2.40 -16.25
N GLY A 109 -9.80 2.58 -17.46
CA GLY A 109 -9.40 3.65 -18.37
C GLY A 109 -7.89 3.71 -18.61
N GLN A 110 -7.28 4.86 -18.28
CA GLN A 110 -5.86 5.10 -18.49
C GLN A 110 -4.96 4.19 -17.64
N ALA A 111 -5.37 3.86 -16.42
CA ALA A 111 -4.59 2.99 -15.54
C ALA A 111 -4.48 1.56 -16.11
N PHE A 112 -5.55 1.07 -16.74
CA PHE A 112 -5.53 -0.21 -17.45
C PHE A 112 -4.57 -0.19 -18.64
N LEU A 113 -4.58 0.88 -19.44
CA LEU A 113 -3.68 1.03 -20.59
C LEU A 113 -2.21 1.11 -20.17
N GLN A 114 -1.90 1.86 -19.11
CA GLN A 114 -0.54 1.91 -18.54
C GLN A 114 -0.09 0.53 -18.05
N ARG A 115 -0.97 -0.21 -17.36
CA ARG A 115 -0.65 -1.56 -16.92
C ARG A 115 -0.43 -2.52 -18.09
N GLN A 116 -1.23 -2.38 -19.15
CA GLN A 116 -1.08 -3.16 -20.39
C GLN A 116 0.27 -2.89 -21.04
N GLU A 117 0.67 -1.63 -21.18
CA GLU A 117 1.97 -1.24 -21.73
C GLU A 117 3.11 -1.90 -20.95
N ILE A 118 3.08 -1.85 -19.62
CA ILE A 118 4.09 -2.50 -18.76
C ILE A 118 4.11 -4.01 -18.98
N ALA A 119 2.95 -4.69 -18.94
CA ALA A 119 2.88 -6.15 -19.07
C ALA A 119 3.38 -6.62 -20.44
N VAL A 120 2.95 -5.94 -21.51
CA VAL A 120 3.36 -6.26 -22.88
C VAL A 120 4.85 -6.02 -23.05
N LYS A 121 5.37 -4.87 -22.57
CA LYS A 121 6.78 -4.52 -22.73
C LYS A 121 7.72 -5.50 -22.02
N ASP A 122 7.35 -5.96 -20.83
CA ASP A 122 8.12 -6.99 -20.10
C ASP A 122 8.21 -8.31 -20.86
N LEU A 123 7.11 -8.72 -21.50
CA LEU A 123 7.08 -9.91 -22.33
C LEU A 123 7.89 -9.73 -23.62
N GLU A 124 7.78 -8.58 -24.28
CA GLU A 124 8.55 -8.26 -25.49
C GLU A 124 10.05 -8.32 -25.20
N MET A 125 10.51 -7.66 -24.13
CA MET A 125 11.92 -7.61 -23.80
C MET A 125 12.48 -8.96 -23.34
N SER A 126 11.70 -9.75 -22.60
CA SER A 126 12.15 -11.10 -22.24
C SER A 126 12.14 -12.07 -23.44
N LEU A 127 11.26 -11.88 -24.42
CA LEU A 127 11.33 -12.63 -25.69
C LEU A 127 12.52 -12.18 -26.53
N ASP A 128 12.81 -10.88 -26.54
CA ASP A 128 13.94 -10.30 -27.27
C ASP A 128 15.26 -10.88 -26.78
N GLN A 129 15.44 -11.09 -25.47
CA GLN A 129 16.62 -11.77 -24.94
C GLN A 129 16.82 -13.16 -25.55
N TRP A 130 15.75 -13.96 -25.69
CA TRP A 130 15.81 -15.27 -26.34
C TRP A 130 16.11 -15.16 -27.82
N ILE A 131 15.51 -14.18 -28.51
CA ILE A 131 15.77 -13.94 -29.93
C ILE A 131 17.23 -13.54 -30.12
N ASP A 132 17.74 -12.57 -29.36
CA ASP A 132 19.12 -12.10 -29.41
C ASP A 132 20.09 -13.26 -29.17
N TYR A 133 19.87 -14.04 -28.11
CA TYR A 133 20.73 -15.20 -27.81
C TYR A 133 20.69 -16.29 -28.88
N LEU A 134 19.48 -16.66 -29.35
CA LEU A 134 19.32 -17.70 -30.37
C LEU A 134 19.65 -17.21 -31.78
N THR A 135 19.86 -15.91 -32.00
CA THR A 135 20.34 -15.34 -33.26
C THR A 135 21.80 -14.91 -33.23
N ASP A 136 22.47 -14.99 -32.08
CA ASP A 136 23.91 -14.76 -31.98
C ASP A 136 24.69 -15.89 -32.67
N SER A 137 25.45 -15.53 -33.71
CA SER A 137 26.31 -16.45 -34.47
C SER A 137 27.48 -17.01 -33.67
N ASN A 138 27.84 -16.39 -32.54
CA ASN A 138 28.91 -16.86 -31.66
C ASN A 138 28.47 -18.04 -30.77
N GLU A 139 27.16 -18.24 -30.61
CA GLU A 139 26.65 -19.37 -29.81
C GLU A 139 26.84 -20.71 -30.56
N PRO A 140 27.25 -21.79 -29.88
CA PRO A 140 27.74 -23.02 -30.52
C PRO A 140 26.61 -23.94 -31.06
N TYR A 141 25.38 -23.44 -31.09
CA TYR A 141 24.21 -24.26 -31.39
C TYR A 141 23.92 -24.35 -32.89
N PRO A 142 23.68 -25.56 -33.43
CA PRO A 142 23.16 -25.74 -34.77
C PRO A 142 21.70 -25.29 -34.86
N MET A 143 21.26 -24.94 -36.07
CA MET A 143 19.93 -24.36 -36.28
C MET A 143 18.77 -25.23 -35.81
N TRP A 144 18.86 -26.56 -35.95
CA TRP A 144 17.82 -27.47 -35.45
C TRP A 144 17.60 -27.32 -33.93
N PHE A 145 18.67 -27.08 -33.17
CA PHE A 145 18.60 -26.96 -31.71
C PHE A 145 18.07 -25.58 -31.31
N ARG A 146 18.53 -24.51 -31.97
CA ARG A 146 17.99 -23.15 -31.78
C ARG A 146 16.47 -23.13 -32.04
N TYR A 147 16.04 -23.74 -33.14
CA TYR A 147 14.63 -23.91 -33.45
C TYR A 147 13.90 -24.73 -32.38
N TYR A 148 14.45 -25.87 -31.97
CA TYR A 148 13.87 -26.71 -30.91
C TYR A 148 13.65 -25.95 -29.61
N VAL A 149 14.64 -25.18 -29.16
CA VAL A 149 14.56 -24.36 -27.95
C VAL A 149 13.47 -23.30 -28.12
N PHE A 150 13.53 -22.49 -29.19
CA PHE A 150 12.60 -21.37 -29.41
C PHE A 150 11.13 -21.79 -29.38
N ILE A 151 10.76 -22.83 -30.15
CA ILE A 151 9.35 -23.26 -30.25
C ILE A 151 8.77 -23.84 -28.96
N ASN A 152 9.64 -24.20 -28.00
CA ASN A 152 9.23 -24.69 -26.70
C ASN A 152 9.23 -23.56 -25.65
N VAL A 153 10.23 -22.69 -25.63
CA VAL A 153 10.30 -21.54 -24.71
C VAL A 153 9.08 -20.63 -24.87
N VAL A 154 8.63 -20.38 -26.10
CA VAL A 154 7.42 -19.55 -26.33
C VAL A 154 6.14 -20.15 -25.74
N LYS A 155 6.15 -21.43 -25.34
CA LYS A 155 5.03 -22.13 -24.69
C LYS A 155 5.25 -22.30 -23.18
N MET A 156 6.37 -21.84 -22.66
CA MET A 156 6.74 -21.96 -21.24
C MET A 156 6.44 -20.66 -20.50
N GLY A 157 5.85 -20.82 -19.31
CA GLY A 157 5.71 -19.78 -18.31
C GLY A 157 6.90 -19.78 -17.36
N SER A 158 6.74 -19.09 -16.22
CA SER A 158 7.76 -19.02 -15.17
C SER A 158 8.09 -20.40 -14.58
N TYR A 159 9.32 -20.54 -14.09
CA TYR A 159 9.71 -21.69 -13.28
C TYR A 159 8.98 -21.65 -11.94
N ASP A 160 8.36 -22.75 -11.57
CA ASP A 160 7.69 -22.94 -10.29
C ASP A 160 8.71 -23.54 -9.31
N VAL A 161 9.18 -22.74 -8.36
CA VAL A 161 10.25 -23.15 -7.43
C VAL A 161 9.79 -24.30 -6.53
N ASP A 162 8.53 -24.27 -6.11
CA ASP A 162 7.93 -25.27 -5.21
C ASP A 162 7.79 -26.63 -5.90
N LYS A 163 7.29 -26.64 -7.14
CA LYS A 163 7.08 -27.86 -7.92
C LYS A 163 8.31 -28.31 -8.69
N LYS A 164 9.32 -27.45 -8.82
CA LYS A 164 10.55 -27.65 -9.60
C LYS A 164 10.27 -27.97 -11.07
N GLU A 165 9.29 -27.30 -11.65
CA GLU A 165 8.84 -27.48 -13.03
C GLU A 165 8.50 -26.13 -13.68
N PHE A 166 8.56 -26.05 -15.00
CA PHE A 166 8.07 -24.85 -15.70
C PHE A 166 6.56 -24.92 -15.90
N ARG A 167 5.88 -23.81 -15.61
CA ARG A 167 4.45 -23.67 -15.92
C ARG A 167 4.24 -23.63 -17.43
N LYS A 168 3.04 -24.00 -17.88
CA LYS A 168 2.63 -23.77 -19.27
C LYS A 168 2.22 -22.31 -19.45
N ARG A 169 2.53 -21.73 -20.60
CA ARG A 169 2.08 -20.39 -20.98
C ARG A 169 0.65 -20.45 -21.54
N GLY A 170 -0.23 -19.70 -20.90
CA GLY A 170 -1.58 -19.39 -21.38
C GLY A 170 -1.63 -18.01 -22.05
N LYS A 171 -2.80 -17.65 -22.58
CA LYS A 171 -3.04 -16.33 -23.19
C LYS A 171 -3.01 -15.19 -22.17
N ASP A 172 -3.23 -15.49 -20.89
CA ASP A 172 -3.24 -14.56 -19.77
C ASP A 172 -1.91 -14.52 -19.00
N THR A 173 -0.87 -15.22 -19.49
CA THR A 173 0.41 -15.27 -18.81
C THR A 173 1.20 -13.99 -19.05
N PHE A 174 1.29 -13.16 -18.00
CA PHE A 174 1.99 -11.88 -18.00
C PHE A 174 3.43 -11.96 -17.46
N PHE A 175 3.83 -13.10 -16.88
CA PHE A 175 5.22 -13.27 -16.43
C PHE A 175 6.19 -13.37 -17.62
N PRO A 176 7.38 -12.75 -17.51
CA PRO A 176 8.46 -12.87 -18.48
C PRO A 176 8.74 -14.32 -18.93
N PHE A 177 9.31 -14.48 -20.12
CA PHE A 177 9.82 -15.79 -20.55
C PHE A 177 10.87 -16.33 -19.58
N PRO A 178 11.08 -17.66 -19.49
CA PRO A 178 12.14 -18.25 -18.68
C PRO A 178 13.49 -17.58 -18.90
N ASP A 179 14.31 -17.51 -17.86
CA ASP A 179 15.69 -17.04 -18.00
C ASP A 179 16.52 -17.99 -18.88
N ILE A 180 17.55 -17.46 -19.53
CA ILE A 180 18.50 -18.23 -20.33
C ILE A 180 19.60 -18.75 -19.41
N ASP A 181 19.72 -20.07 -19.31
CA ASP A 181 20.80 -20.75 -18.61
C ASP A 181 21.64 -21.49 -19.66
N ARG A 182 22.83 -20.95 -19.93
CA ARG A 182 23.69 -21.43 -21.02
C ARG A 182 24.20 -22.84 -20.73
N GLY A 183 24.53 -23.12 -19.45
CA GLY A 183 24.97 -24.42 -18.98
C GLY A 183 23.90 -25.48 -19.15
N ALA A 184 22.65 -25.16 -18.80
CA ALA A 184 21.51 -26.03 -18.98
C ALA A 184 21.24 -26.31 -20.46
N LEU A 185 21.23 -25.30 -21.34
CA LEU A 185 21.01 -25.50 -22.78
C LEU A 185 22.11 -26.37 -23.42
N GLY A 186 23.38 -26.13 -23.08
CA GLY A 186 24.49 -26.98 -23.51
C GLY A 186 24.33 -28.43 -23.03
N HIS A 187 23.86 -28.63 -21.81
CA HIS A 187 23.57 -29.94 -21.26
C HIS A 187 22.41 -30.63 -21.99
N VAL A 188 21.29 -29.94 -22.23
CA VAL A 188 20.14 -30.46 -22.99
C VAL A 188 20.59 -30.94 -24.37
N GLN A 189 21.33 -30.11 -25.11
CA GLN A 189 21.83 -30.48 -26.43
C GLN A 189 22.73 -31.72 -26.36
N SER A 190 23.66 -31.76 -25.40
CA SER A 190 24.59 -32.86 -25.23
C SER A 190 23.86 -34.17 -24.93
N LEU A 191 22.87 -34.17 -24.04
CA LEU A 191 22.11 -35.37 -23.71
C LEU A 191 21.21 -35.85 -24.85
N ILE A 192 20.63 -34.94 -25.63
CA ILE A 192 19.92 -35.30 -26.87
C ILE A 192 20.87 -35.98 -27.84
N ARG A 193 22.08 -35.44 -28.03
CA ARG A 193 23.11 -36.05 -28.90
C ARG A 193 23.54 -37.43 -28.39
N CYS A 194 23.81 -37.58 -27.09
CA CYS A 194 24.12 -38.88 -26.46
C CYS A 194 23.04 -39.94 -26.72
N SER A 195 21.77 -39.54 -26.88
CA SER A 195 20.67 -40.48 -27.15
C SER A 195 20.66 -41.03 -28.59
N LYS A 196 21.38 -40.38 -29.52
CA LYS A 196 21.34 -40.66 -30.96
C LYS A 196 22.70 -41.01 -31.56
N ASP A 197 23.78 -40.56 -30.94
CA ASP A 197 25.15 -40.70 -31.40
C ASP A 197 25.99 -41.45 -30.35
N GLU A 198 26.30 -42.71 -30.68
CA GLU A 198 27.02 -43.63 -29.80
C GLU A 198 28.49 -43.23 -29.60
N ALA A 199 29.13 -42.70 -30.64
CA ALA A 199 30.50 -42.20 -30.54
C ALA A 199 30.57 -40.95 -29.66
N PHE A 200 29.58 -40.06 -29.77
CA PHE A 200 29.46 -38.91 -28.89
C PHE A 200 29.21 -39.33 -27.44
N LEU A 201 28.35 -40.33 -27.19
CA LEU A 201 28.10 -40.87 -25.85
C LEU A 201 29.39 -41.42 -25.22
N GLU A 202 30.18 -42.21 -25.96
CA GLU A 202 31.46 -42.73 -25.46
C GLU A 202 32.43 -41.60 -25.09
N SER A 203 32.54 -40.57 -25.95
CA SER A 203 33.36 -39.39 -25.69
C SER A 203 32.89 -38.61 -24.46
N PHE A 204 31.57 -38.42 -24.32
CA PHE A 204 30.97 -37.75 -23.17
C PHE A 204 31.26 -38.50 -21.87
N ARG A 205 31.08 -39.83 -21.85
CA ARG A 205 31.42 -40.68 -20.69
C ARG A 205 32.90 -40.59 -20.32
N ALA A 206 33.79 -40.61 -21.30
CA ALA A 206 35.23 -40.45 -21.05
C ALA A 206 35.55 -39.09 -20.41
N CYS A 207 34.83 -38.01 -20.78
CA CYS A 207 34.96 -36.71 -20.15
C CYS A 207 34.43 -36.71 -18.70
N GLN A 208 33.31 -37.39 -18.42
CA GLN A 208 32.79 -37.55 -17.05
C GLN A 208 33.80 -38.25 -16.13
N ILE A 209 34.44 -39.31 -16.63
CA ILE A 209 35.47 -40.05 -15.87
C ILE A 209 36.70 -39.18 -15.59
N LYS A 210 37.17 -38.41 -16.59
CA LYS A 210 38.34 -37.52 -16.43
C LYS A 210 38.08 -36.31 -15.53
N GLY A 211 36.84 -35.81 -15.52
CA GLY A 211 36.45 -34.63 -14.75
C GLY A 211 36.07 -34.92 -13.30
N ALA A 212 35.84 -36.18 -12.95
CA ALA A 212 35.58 -36.59 -11.57
C ALA A 212 36.90 -36.70 -10.79
N ALA A 213 36.94 -36.16 -9.56
CA ALA A 213 37.99 -36.52 -8.61
C ALA A 213 37.83 -38.02 -8.30
N ASP A 214 38.79 -38.84 -8.76
CA ASP A 214 38.92 -40.30 -8.64
C ASP A 214 37.66 -41.13 -8.27
N ASN A 215 37.28 -42.07 -9.14
CA ASN A 215 36.22 -43.08 -8.95
C ASN A 215 34.76 -42.58 -8.92
N MET A 216 34.30 -41.92 -10.00
CA MET A 216 32.85 -41.77 -10.23
C MET A 216 32.19 -43.17 -10.35
N PRO A 217 31.17 -43.49 -9.53
CA PRO A 217 30.43 -44.74 -9.66
C PRO A 217 29.87 -44.93 -11.08
N GLU A 218 30.01 -46.14 -11.63
CA GLU A 218 29.48 -46.50 -12.97
C GLU A 218 27.99 -46.14 -13.11
N GLU A 219 27.25 -46.27 -12.01
CA GLU A 219 25.83 -45.93 -11.90
C GLU A 219 25.52 -44.44 -12.12
N LEU A 220 26.49 -43.54 -11.97
CA LEU A 220 26.33 -42.10 -12.23
C LEU A 220 26.73 -41.71 -13.66
N LEU A 221 27.46 -42.58 -14.38
CA LEU A 221 27.81 -42.32 -15.77
C LEU A 221 26.57 -42.27 -16.65
N MET A 222 26.66 -41.44 -17.69
CA MET A 222 25.62 -41.37 -18.71
C MET A 222 25.56 -42.70 -19.47
N THR A 223 24.37 -43.28 -19.59
CA THR A 223 24.12 -44.46 -20.42
C THR A 223 23.19 -44.10 -21.57
N LYS A 224 23.13 -44.97 -22.59
CA LYS A 224 22.25 -44.77 -23.74
C LYS A 224 20.79 -44.72 -23.31
N GLU A 225 20.39 -45.58 -22.37
CA GLU A 225 19.04 -45.65 -21.81
C GLU A 225 18.68 -44.36 -21.06
N LYS A 226 19.59 -43.83 -20.24
CA LYS A 226 19.40 -42.55 -19.55
C LYS A 226 19.29 -41.38 -20.53
N ALA A 227 20.14 -41.35 -21.55
CA ALA A 227 20.12 -40.32 -22.57
C ALA A 227 18.81 -40.38 -23.38
N ILE A 228 18.34 -41.57 -23.77
CA ILE A 228 17.04 -41.75 -24.44
C ILE A 228 15.89 -41.34 -23.53
N ALA A 229 15.91 -41.74 -22.26
CA ALA A 229 14.88 -41.36 -21.29
C ALA A 229 14.81 -39.84 -21.14
N PHE A 230 15.95 -39.16 -21.03
CA PHE A 230 16.04 -37.70 -21.01
C PHE A 230 15.52 -37.07 -22.30
N ALA A 231 16.00 -37.55 -23.46
CA ALA A 231 15.62 -37.02 -24.77
C ALA A 231 14.12 -37.18 -25.07
N ASN A 232 13.44 -38.15 -24.44
CA ASN A 232 12.01 -38.39 -24.57
C ASN A 232 11.12 -37.46 -23.73
N LYS A 233 11.68 -36.79 -22.71
CA LYS A 233 10.94 -35.82 -21.90
C LYS A 233 10.45 -34.62 -22.71
N SER A 234 9.56 -33.81 -22.13
CA SER A 234 9.23 -32.49 -22.67
C SER A 234 10.44 -31.56 -22.55
N PHE A 235 10.54 -30.54 -23.41
CA PHE A 235 11.64 -29.58 -23.30
C PHE A 235 11.64 -28.87 -21.94
N ALA A 236 10.48 -28.57 -21.37
CA ALA A 236 10.35 -27.97 -20.04
C ALA A 236 11.01 -28.85 -18.97
N ASP A 237 10.77 -30.16 -19.00
CA ASP A 237 11.38 -31.10 -18.05
C ASP A 237 12.88 -31.27 -18.29
N GLN A 238 13.30 -31.34 -19.57
CA GLN A 238 14.71 -31.39 -19.94
C GLN A 238 15.45 -30.17 -19.40
N TYR A 239 14.87 -28.98 -19.57
CA TYR A 239 15.47 -27.73 -19.15
C TYR A 239 15.49 -27.60 -17.63
N ALA A 240 14.41 -27.97 -16.93
CA ALA A 240 14.36 -27.97 -15.46
C ALA A 240 15.40 -28.93 -14.85
N GLU A 241 15.52 -30.15 -15.39
CA GLU A 241 16.53 -31.11 -14.96
C GLU A 241 17.95 -30.62 -15.25
N ALA A 242 18.17 -30.01 -16.41
CA ALA A 242 19.46 -29.45 -16.79
C ALA A 242 19.87 -28.25 -15.93
N ILE A 243 18.94 -27.38 -15.52
CA ILE A 243 19.20 -26.31 -14.54
C ILE A 243 19.60 -26.93 -13.19
N LYS A 244 18.92 -28.00 -12.77
CA LYS A 244 19.25 -28.66 -11.51
C LYS A 244 20.64 -29.32 -11.52
N SER A 245 21.05 -29.93 -12.62
CA SER A 245 22.35 -30.61 -12.73
C SER A 245 23.50 -29.67 -13.07
N ASN A 246 23.24 -28.71 -13.96
CA ASN A 246 24.25 -27.95 -14.68
C ASN A 246 23.95 -26.44 -14.76
N GLY A 247 22.96 -25.96 -13.99
CA GLY A 247 22.59 -24.54 -13.98
C GLY A 247 23.66 -23.63 -13.37
N GLU A 248 23.53 -22.34 -13.65
CA GLU A 248 24.54 -21.33 -13.26
C GLU A 248 24.64 -21.11 -11.74
N ILE A 249 23.53 -21.30 -11.00
CA ILE A 249 23.46 -21.11 -9.54
C ILE A 249 23.28 -22.46 -8.83
N THR A 250 24.27 -22.89 -8.04
CA THR A 250 24.25 -24.19 -7.34
C THR A 250 23.75 -24.10 -5.88
N PRO A 251 23.41 -25.23 -5.24
CA PRO A 251 23.04 -25.26 -3.82
C PRO A 251 24.10 -24.66 -2.89
N GLU A 252 25.39 -24.85 -3.18
CA GLU A 252 26.48 -24.26 -2.39
C GLU A 252 26.48 -22.74 -2.49
N MET A 253 26.22 -22.20 -3.69
CA MET A 253 26.06 -20.75 -3.90
C MET A 253 24.81 -20.20 -3.20
N ARG A 254 23.75 -21.02 -3.03
CA ARG A 254 22.57 -20.67 -2.21
C ARG A 254 22.85 -20.75 -0.71
N ALA A 255 23.79 -21.58 -0.26
CA ALA A 255 24.17 -21.64 1.16
C ALA A 255 25.04 -20.43 1.57
N GLU A 256 25.77 -19.82 0.63
CA GLU A 256 26.54 -18.59 0.86
C GLU A 256 25.63 -17.43 1.30
N THR A 257 26.11 -16.67 2.28
CA THR A 257 25.38 -15.55 2.90
C THR A 257 26.15 -14.23 2.79
N ARG A 258 27.46 -14.27 2.55
CA ARG A 258 28.28 -13.09 2.32
C ARG A 258 27.91 -12.46 0.99
N GLY A 259 27.92 -11.14 0.96
CA GLY A 259 27.37 -10.37 -0.13
C GLY A 259 27.30 -8.89 0.20
N GLU A 260 26.67 -8.15 -0.70
CA GLU A 260 26.58 -6.70 -0.63
C GLU A 260 25.17 -6.22 -1.02
N TRP A 261 24.74 -5.14 -0.37
CA TRP A 261 23.55 -4.42 -0.77
C TRP A 261 23.90 -3.48 -1.92
N LYS A 262 23.17 -3.61 -3.03
CA LYS A 262 23.12 -2.60 -4.07
C LYS A 262 21.86 -1.75 -3.89
N HIS A 263 22.04 -0.46 -4.05
CA HIS A 263 20.97 0.54 -3.99
C HIS A 263 20.76 1.10 -5.39
N PHE A 264 19.51 1.23 -5.78
CA PHE A 264 19.06 1.83 -7.02
C PHE A 264 18.14 3.00 -6.66
N ASP A 265 18.52 4.19 -7.10
CA ASP A 265 17.83 5.43 -6.73
C ASP A 265 16.45 5.51 -7.38
N ARG A 266 15.51 6.14 -6.68
CA ARG A 266 14.24 6.55 -7.27
C ARG A 266 14.49 7.41 -8.52
N TRP A 267 13.73 7.14 -9.58
CA TRP A 267 13.84 7.79 -10.89
C TRP A 267 15.13 7.52 -11.67
N SER A 268 15.96 6.57 -11.21
CA SER A 268 17.12 6.10 -11.98
C SER A 268 16.69 5.29 -13.20
N ASP A 269 17.64 5.10 -14.11
CA ASP A 269 17.46 4.25 -15.28
C ASP A 269 17.26 2.79 -14.85
N PRO A 270 16.20 2.10 -15.30
CA PRO A 270 15.94 0.70 -14.96
C PRO A 270 16.99 -0.27 -15.49
N ASP A 271 17.84 0.10 -16.46
CA ASP A 271 18.84 -0.78 -17.08
C ASP A 271 19.70 -1.53 -16.04
N GLU A 272 20.21 -0.83 -15.02
CA GLU A 272 21.13 -1.42 -14.06
C GLU A 272 20.43 -2.44 -13.14
N LEU A 273 19.23 -2.09 -12.65
CA LEU A 273 18.42 -2.99 -11.84
C LEU A 273 17.99 -4.18 -12.68
N TRP A 274 17.42 -3.93 -13.86
CA TRP A 274 16.97 -4.97 -14.78
C TRP A 274 18.10 -5.94 -15.11
N ALA A 275 19.25 -5.45 -15.60
CA ALA A 275 20.38 -6.28 -16.01
C ALA A 275 20.90 -7.15 -14.86
N SER A 276 20.93 -6.62 -13.63
CA SER A 276 21.41 -7.35 -12.45
C SER A 276 20.55 -8.56 -12.05
N LEU A 277 19.29 -8.61 -12.50
CA LEU A 277 18.33 -9.67 -12.16
C LEU A 277 18.20 -10.74 -13.25
N GLN A 278 18.73 -10.51 -14.46
CA GLN A 278 18.58 -11.42 -15.59
C GLN A 278 19.43 -12.67 -15.41
N ASN A 279 18.89 -13.82 -15.81
CA ASN A 279 19.56 -15.12 -15.71
C ASN A 279 19.94 -15.53 -14.28
N LYS A 280 19.24 -14.96 -13.28
CA LYS A 280 19.48 -15.27 -11.85
C LYS A 280 18.40 -16.15 -11.23
N GLY A 281 17.39 -16.54 -12.00
CA GLY A 281 16.34 -17.44 -11.53
C GLY A 281 15.55 -16.88 -10.36
N VAL A 282 15.39 -15.56 -10.28
CA VAL A 282 14.57 -14.93 -9.23
C VAL A 282 13.09 -14.96 -9.62
N PRO A 283 12.16 -15.20 -8.66
CA PRO A 283 10.72 -15.24 -8.91
C PRO A 283 10.07 -13.84 -9.01
N TRP A 284 10.87 -12.77 -8.97
CA TRP A 284 10.38 -11.39 -8.89
C TRP A 284 9.88 -10.88 -10.24
N CYS A 285 8.72 -10.21 -10.24
CA CYS A 285 8.23 -9.49 -11.42
C CYS A 285 9.16 -8.35 -11.86
N THR A 286 9.99 -7.83 -10.94
CA THR A 286 11.01 -6.80 -11.19
C THR A 286 12.07 -7.24 -12.22
N ARG A 287 12.14 -8.52 -12.59
CA ARG A 287 12.93 -8.96 -13.76
C ARG A 287 12.42 -8.38 -15.08
N GLY A 288 11.15 -8.00 -15.15
CA GLY A 288 10.59 -7.25 -16.26
C GLY A 288 11.13 -5.82 -16.26
N TYR A 289 11.64 -5.37 -17.41
CA TYR A 289 12.24 -4.05 -17.57
C TYR A 289 11.27 -2.90 -17.26
N ALA A 290 10.07 -2.95 -17.81
CA ALA A 290 9.05 -1.94 -17.57
C ALA A 290 8.56 -2.00 -16.12
N THR A 291 8.45 -3.20 -15.53
CA THR A 291 8.16 -3.34 -14.10
C THR A 291 9.26 -2.75 -13.21
N ALA A 292 10.54 -2.97 -13.53
CA ALA A 292 11.67 -2.36 -12.82
C ALA A 292 11.58 -0.83 -12.88
N GLY A 293 11.33 -0.26 -14.06
CA GLY A 293 11.13 1.18 -14.25
C GLY A 293 9.97 1.72 -13.40
N ALA A 294 8.81 1.07 -13.45
CA ALA A 294 7.65 1.48 -12.66
C ALA A 294 7.92 1.44 -11.14
N GLN A 295 8.69 0.48 -10.65
CA GLN A 295 9.06 0.40 -9.24
C GLN A 295 10.04 1.50 -8.84
N LEU A 296 11.05 1.80 -9.67
CA LEU A 296 11.98 2.90 -9.43
C LEU A 296 11.31 4.29 -9.50
N GLN A 297 10.19 4.43 -10.21
CA GLN A 297 9.39 5.67 -10.16
C GLN A 297 8.67 5.85 -8.81
N SER A 298 8.23 4.75 -8.20
CA SER A 298 7.55 4.76 -6.89
C SER A 298 8.52 5.05 -5.75
N GLY A 299 9.72 4.46 -5.75
CA GLY A 299 10.71 4.67 -4.70
C GLY A 299 12.06 4.02 -4.99
N ASP A 300 13.00 4.17 -4.06
CA ASP A 300 14.28 3.47 -4.10
C ASP A 300 14.09 1.95 -4.11
N PHE A 301 15.07 1.24 -4.66
CA PHE A 301 15.10 -0.21 -4.67
C PHE A 301 16.43 -0.73 -4.13
N TYR A 302 16.39 -1.72 -3.25
CA TYR A 302 17.58 -2.35 -2.69
C TYR A 302 17.59 -3.83 -3.02
N VAL A 303 18.73 -4.35 -3.45
CA VAL A 303 18.91 -5.79 -3.66
C VAL A 303 20.18 -6.25 -2.96
N TYR A 304 20.07 -7.32 -2.17
CA TYR A 304 21.22 -7.99 -1.58
C TYR A 304 21.70 -9.10 -2.52
N TYR A 305 22.97 -9.02 -2.92
CA TYR A 305 23.61 -10.02 -3.78
C TYR A 305 24.64 -10.82 -3.00
N THR A 306 24.53 -12.14 -3.00
CA THR A 306 25.56 -13.03 -2.46
C THR A 306 26.66 -13.30 -3.47
N LEU A 307 27.82 -13.71 -2.95
CA LEU A 307 29.01 -14.01 -3.77
C LEU A 307 28.76 -15.21 -4.71
N ASP A 308 29.24 -15.09 -5.95
CA ASP A 308 29.34 -16.19 -6.89
C ASP A 308 30.65 -16.97 -6.73
N ARG A 309 30.90 -17.91 -7.66
CA ARG A 309 32.12 -18.75 -7.64
C ARG A 309 33.40 -17.95 -7.82
N GLN A 310 33.33 -16.77 -8.41
CA GLN A 310 34.44 -15.85 -8.62
C GLN A 310 34.60 -14.90 -7.42
N GLY A 311 33.75 -15.02 -6.39
CA GLY A 311 33.76 -14.13 -5.24
C GLY A 311 33.13 -12.76 -5.52
N THR A 312 32.34 -12.62 -6.58
CA THR A 312 31.67 -11.36 -6.95
C THR A 312 30.22 -11.36 -6.43
N PRO A 313 29.73 -10.30 -5.77
CA PRO A 313 28.34 -10.19 -5.33
C PRO A 313 27.39 -10.07 -6.53
N SER A 314 26.95 -11.19 -7.09
CA SER A 314 26.17 -11.22 -8.35
C SER A 314 24.90 -12.07 -8.29
N ILE A 315 24.61 -12.71 -7.15
CA ILE A 315 23.44 -13.59 -6.99
C ILE A 315 22.39 -12.89 -6.12
N PRO A 316 21.30 -12.35 -6.67
CA PRO A 316 20.26 -11.68 -5.89
C PRO A 316 19.51 -12.64 -4.97
N ARG A 317 19.32 -12.25 -3.70
CA ARG A 317 18.68 -13.07 -2.65
C ARG A 317 17.54 -12.37 -1.93
N VAL A 318 17.66 -11.07 -1.72
CA VAL A 318 16.65 -10.24 -1.06
C VAL A 318 16.45 -8.97 -1.86
N ALA A 319 15.20 -8.56 -2.02
CA ALA A 319 14.84 -7.27 -2.59
C ALA A 319 13.98 -6.48 -1.60
N ILE A 320 14.24 -5.18 -1.47
CA ILE A 320 13.41 -4.24 -0.71
C ILE A 320 12.99 -3.13 -1.66
N ARG A 321 11.68 -3.02 -1.89
CA ARG A 321 11.08 -1.95 -2.68
C ARG A 321 10.57 -0.86 -1.74
N MET A 322 11.00 0.37 -1.97
CA MET A 322 10.42 1.54 -1.30
C MET A 322 9.21 2.07 -2.08
N ASP A 323 8.27 2.66 -1.37
CA ASP A 323 7.16 3.45 -1.92
C ASP A 323 7.27 4.86 -1.34
N GLY A 324 7.84 5.79 -2.11
CA GLY A 324 8.30 7.08 -1.59
C GLY A 324 9.39 6.87 -0.53
N ASN A 325 9.11 7.30 0.70
CA ASN A 325 10.04 7.23 1.84
C ASN A 325 9.70 6.11 2.84
N LYS A 326 8.83 5.17 2.48
CA LYS A 326 8.43 4.04 3.34
C LYS A 326 8.75 2.73 2.63
N ILE A 327 9.00 1.68 3.41
CA ILE A 327 9.16 0.34 2.86
C ILE A 327 7.80 -0.12 2.32
N GLY A 328 7.73 -0.38 1.03
CA GLY A 328 6.53 -0.92 0.38
C GLY A 328 6.50 -2.44 0.48
N GLU A 329 7.64 -3.11 0.26
CA GLU A 329 7.68 -4.56 0.22
C GLU A 329 9.10 -5.12 0.42
N VAL A 330 9.19 -6.29 1.06
CA VAL A 330 10.42 -7.09 1.18
C VAL A 330 10.16 -8.47 0.59
N ARG A 331 11.00 -8.88 -0.36
CA ARG A 331 10.88 -10.13 -1.12
C ARG A 331 12.16 -10.94 -1.02
N GLY A 332 12.02 -12.25 -0.94
CA GLY A 332 13.09 -13.22 -1.08
C GLY A 332 12.88 -14.13 -2.28
N VAL A 333 13.69 -15.19 -2.32
CA VAL A 333 13.76 -16.12 -3.45
C VAL A 333 13.51 -17.58 -3.02
N ALA A 334 12.98 -17.79 -1.81
CA ALA A 334 12.82 -19.14 -1.24
C ALA A 334 11.75 -19.96 -1.97
N ASP A 335 10.68 -19.32 -2.41
CA ASP A 335 9.51 -19.96 -3.01
C ASP A 335 8.78 -19.01 -3.98
N ASN A 336 7.67 -19.48 -4.57
CA ASN A 336 6.87 -18.67 -5.49
C ASN A 336 6.11 -17.53 -4.79
N ASN A 337 5.95 -17.59 -3.47
CA ASN A 337 5.38 -16.50 -2.68
C ASN A 337 6.43 -15.43 -2.33
N GLN A 338 7.65 -15.59 -2.85
CA GLN A 338 8.76 -14.65 -2.67
C GLN A 338 9.13 -14.49 -1.19
N ASN A 339 9.02 -15.58 -0.42
CA ASN A 339 9.45 -15.57 0.98
C ASN A 339 10.98 -15.45 1.09
N LEU A 340 11.43 -14.89 2.23
CA LEU A 340 12.83 -14.87 2.61
C LEU A 340 13.33 -16.28 2.91
N GLU A 341 14.54 -16.57 2.46
CA GLU A 341 15.25 -17.77 2.90
C GLU A 341 15.66 -17.61 4.36
N GLY A 342 15.59 -18.67 5.15
CA GLY A 342 15.87 -18.59 6.59
C GLY A 342 17.29 -18.08 6.91
N ASN A 343 18.28 -18.38 6.06
CA ASN A 343 19.65 -17.87 6.20
C ASN A 343 19.83 -16.41 5.75
N MET A 344 18.81 -15.80 5.13
CA MET A 344 18.81 -14.41 4.67
C MET A 344 17.99 -13.47 5.57
N THR A 345 17.13 -14.01 6.45
CA THR A 345 16.22 -13.22 7.30
C THR A 345 16.95 -12.16 8.11
N GLU A 346 18.01 -12.52 8.83
CA GLU A 346 18.76 -11.56 9.66
C GLU A 346 19.42 -10.44 8.84
N ILE A 347 19.87 -10.76 7.62
CA ILE A 347 20.47 -9.78 6.71
C ILE A 347 19.41 -8.78 6.23
N ALA A 348 18.22 -9.28 5.88
CA ALA A 348 17.08 -8.46 5.49
C ALA A 348 16.63 -7.56 6.65
N GLU A 349 16.46 -8.11 7.85
CA GLU A 349 16.03 -7.39 9.06
C GLU A 349 16.99 -6.25 9.41
N ARG A 350 18.30 -6.49 9.40
CA ARG A 350 19.30 -5.43 9.64
C ARG A 350 19.18 -4.27 8.65
N LYS A 351 18.86 -4.56 7.38
CA LYS A 351 18.68 -3.50 6.39
C LYS A 351 17.35 -2.77 6.60
N ILE A 352 16.26 -3.49 6.89
CA ILE A 352 14.95 -2.91 7.21
C ILE A 352 15.07 -1.90 8.36
N ASP A 353 15.82 -2.23 9.42
CA ASP A 353 15.99 -1.36 10.59
C ASP A 353 16.72 -0.04 10.28
N GLN A 354 17.46 0.01 9.17
CA GLN A 354 18.15 1.21 8.71
C GLN A 354 17.27 2.08 7.79
N LEU A 355 16.12 1.57 7.35
CA LEU A 355 15.25 2.23 6.38
C LEU A 355 14.12 2.99 7.07
N PRO A 356 13.68 4.12 6.49
CA PRO A 356 12.58 4.91 7.05
C PRO A 356 11.27 4.11 7.07
N GLY A 357 10.54 4.21 8.18
CA GLY A 357 9.25 3.54 8.38
C GLY A 357 9.33 2.05 8.75
N SER A 358 10.49 1.56 9.21
CA SER A 358 10.72 0.16 9.60
C SER A 358 9.70 -0.38 10.61
N ASP A 359 9.43 0.34 11.70
CA ASP A 359 8.49 -0.08 12.75
C ASP A 359 7.06 -0.22 12.21
N LYS A 360 6.62 0.76 11.41
CA LYS A 360 5.30 0.72 10.75
C LYS A 360 5.22 -0.44 9.77
N TYR A 361 6.28 -0.68 8.99
CA TYR A 361 6.35 -1.81 8.07
C TYR A 361 6.27 -3.15 8.81
N ARG A 362 7.03 -3.32 9.90
CA ARG A 362 7.04 -4.56 10.72
C ARG A 362 5.65 -4.84 11.27
N LYS A 363 5.00 -3.84 11.87
CA LYS A 363 3.63 -3.97 12.38
C LYS A 363 2.64 -4.32 11.27
N ALA A 364 2.60 -3.54 10.19
CA ALA A 364 1.68 -3.78 9.09
C ALA A 364 1.91 -5.16 8.42
N SER A 365 3.15 -5.58 8.25
CA SER A 365 3.48 -6.91 7.70
C SER A 365 3.00 -8.04 8.61
N ALA A 366 3.19 -7.91 9.93
CA ALA A 366 2.72 -8.89 10.90
C ALA A 366 1.18 -8.95 10.95
N ASP A 367 0.54 -7.78 11.00
CA ASP A 367 -0.91 -7.63 11.04
C ASP A 367 -1.58 -8.23 9.79
N MET A 368 -1.07 -7.91 8.58
CA MET A 368 -1.60 -8.44 7.32
C MET A 368 -1.41 -9.96 7.16
N LYS A 369 -0.29 -10.51 7.64
CA LYS A 369 -0.07 -11.97 7.66
C LYS A 369 -1.09 -12.67 8.57
N ARG A 370 -1.31 -12.14 9.77
CA ARG A 370 -2.26 -12.68 10.74
C ARG A 370 -3.71 -12.57 10.23
N LEU A 371 -4.08 -11.43 9.65
CA LEU A 371 -5.41 -11.23 9.05
C LEU A 371 -5.67 -12.22 7.90
N THR A 372 -4.69 -12.43 7.03
CA THR A 372 -4.78 -13.40 5.92
C THR A 372 -4.89 -14.84 6.43
N MET A 373 -4.22 -15.20 7.54
CA MET A 373 -4.42 -16.49 8.20
C MET A 373 -5.86 -16.65 8.72
N ILE A 374 -6.38 -15.64 9.41
CA ILE A 374 -7.75 -15.65 9.96
C ILE A 374 -8.81 -15.75 8.85
N GLU A 375 -8.63 -15.03 7.75
CA GLU A 375 -9.48 -15.13 6.55
C GLU A 375 -9.53 -16.57 6.02
N ASN A 376 -8.36 -17.23 5.95
CA ASN A 376 -8.26 -18.62 5.50
C ASN A 376 -8.91 -19.62 6.47
N LEU A 377 -8.76 -19.43 7.78
CA LEU A 377 -9.43 -20.25 8.81
C LEU A 377 -10.95 -20.11 8.69
N THR A 378 -11.44 -18.87 8.60
CA THR A 378 -12.86 -18.55 8.46
C THR A 378 -13.44 -19.20 7.21
N ARG A 379 -12.77 -19.08 6.06
CA ARG A 379 -13.20 -19.69 4.79
C ARG A 379 -13.26 -21.23 4.85
N LYS A 380 -12.39 -21.86 5.64
CA LYS A 380 -12.38 -23.32 5.84
C LYS A 380 -13.36 -23.79 6.92
N GLY A 381 -14.04 -22.88 7.61
CA GLY A 381 -14.90 -23.21 8.75
C GLY A 381 -14.12 -23.75 9.95
N VAL A 382 -12.82 -23.45 10.04
CA VAL A 382 -11.99 -23.83 11.19
C VAL A 382 -12.22 -22.82 12.32
N GLU A 383 -12.29 -23.32 13.55
CA GLU A 383 -12.45 -22.49 14.74
C GLU A 383 -11.26 -21.53 14.92
N ILE A 384 -11.56 -20.28 15.26
CA ILE A 384 -10.56 -19.25 15.55
C ILE A 384 -10.32 -19.23 17.07
N ASP A 385 -9.07 -19.20 17.49
CA ASP A 385 -8.72 -19.12 18.90
C ASP A 385 -8.99 -17.74 19.52
N LEU A 386 -8.86 -17.64 20.84
CA LEU A 386 -9.16 -16.42 21.59
C LEU A 386 -8.28 -15.24 21.19
N ASP A 387 -6.99 -15.46 20.94
CA ASP A 387 -6.04 -14.39 20.64
C ASP A 387 -6.28 -13.85 19.22
N ASP A 388 -6.58 -14.72 18.26
CA ASP A 388 -6.96 -14.35 16.91
C ASP A 388 -8.33 -13.67 16.84
N LEU A 389 -9.28 -14.07 17.71
CA LEU A 389 -10.54 -13.34 17.88
C LEU A 389 -10.28 -11.93 18.44
N LYS A 390 -9.49 -11.80 19.50
CA LYS A 390 -9.11 -10.49 20.05
C LYS A 390 -8.41 -9.60 19.03
N PHE A 391 -7.59 -10.19 18.16
CA PHE A 391 -6.97 -9.50 17.03
C PHE A 391 -8.01 -9.06 15.98
N LEU A 392 -8.85 -9.97 15.48
CA LEU A 392 -9.88 -9.69 14.46
C LEU A 392 -10.87 -8.58 14.88
N TYR A 393 -11.27 -8.59 16.15
CA TYR A 393 -12.16 -7.58 16.72
C TYR A 393 -11.42 -6.32 17.20
N GLU A 394 -10.11 -6.23 16.97
CA GLU A 394 -9.26 -5.07 17.32
C GLU A 394 -9.35 -4.69 18.80
N ILE A 395 -9.48 -5.69 19.69
CA ILE A 395 -9.68 -5.48 21.13
C ILE A 395 -8.43 -4.91 21.79
N ASN A 396 -7.26 -5.43 21.43
CA ASN A 396 -5.99 -5.05 22.05
C ASN A 396 -5.28 -3.91 21.29
N GLN A 397 -5.39 -3.91 19.96
CA GLN A 397 -4.73 -2.95 19.08
C GLN A 397 -5.45 -2.87 17.73
N GLN A 398 -5.31 -1.75 17.04
CA GLN A 398 -5.75 -1.61 15.66
C GLN A 398 -4.87 -2.43 14.72
N ILE A 399 -5.48 -2.96 13.65
CA ILE A 399 -4.79 -3.68 12.59
C ILE A 399 -4.28 -2.68 11.55
N ASP A 400 -2.97 -2.65 11.32
CA ASP A 400 -2.37 -1.78 10.30
C ASP A 400 -2.20 -2.54 8.98
N GLY A 401 -2.64 -1.93 7.88
CA GLY A 401 -2.33 -2.36 6.51
C GLY A 401 -1.39 -1.39 5.81
N PHE A 402 -1.04 -1.69 4.56
CA PHE A 402 -0.24 -0.80 3.72
C PHE A 402 -1.07 0.25 2.95
N GLY A 403 -2.40 0.14 3.02
CA GLY A 403 -3.35 1.04 2.36
C GLY A 403 -3.36 2.49 2.87
N TYR A 404 -3.93 3.38 2.06
CA TYR A 404 -4.02 4.81 2.37
C TYR A 404 -5.26 5.12 3.22
N GLY A 405 -5.10 5.21 4.54
CA GLY A 405 -5.98 5.99 5.42
C GLY A 405 -7.30 5.35 5.88
N GLY A 406 -7.47 4.03 5.74
CA GLY A 406 -8.69 3.33 6.21
C GLY A 406 -8.43 1.92 6.72
N LYS A 407 -9.37 1.36 7.47
CA LYS A 407 -9.34 -0.04 7.93
C LYS A 407 -9.37 -1.00 6.74
N ASP A 408 -8.64 -2.11 6.84
CA ASP A 408 -8.68 -3.16 5.83
C ASP A 408 -10.12 -3.69 5.67
N PRO A 409 -10.72 -3.64 4.47
CA PRO A 409 -12.11 -4.03 4.26
C PRO A 409 -12.39 -5.50 4.62
N ARG A 410 -11.36 -6.37 4.58
CA ARG A 410 -11.49 -7.79 4.96
C ARG A 410 -11.91 -7.99 6.40
N ILE A 411 -11.57 -7.08 7.31
CA ILE A 411 -11.95 -7.18 8.72
C ILE A 411 -13.48 -7.26 8.83
N GLU A 412 -14.18 -6.36 8.16
CA GLU A 412 -15.65 -6.32 8.16
C GLU A 412 -16.26 -7.43 7.30
N GLU A 413 -15.63 -7.83 6.20
CA GLU A 413 -16.05 -9.02 5.43
C GLU A 413 -16.04 -10.28 6.29
N ILE A 414 -14.95 -10.51 7.04
CA ILE A 414 -14.79 -11.67 7.93
C ILE A 414 -15.84 -11.59 9.05
N LYS A 415 -15.97 -10.46 9.75
CA LYS A 415 -16.98 -10.28 10.81
C LYS A 415 -18.41 -10.55 10.32
N LYS A 416 -18.75 -10.09 9.10
CA LYS A 416 -20.06 -10.37 8.48
C LYS A 416 -20.30 -11.86 8.26
N THR A 417 -19.31 -12.61 7.78
CA THR A 417 -19.46 -14.08 7.62
C THR A 417 -19.62 -14.81 8.96
N ARG A 418 -19.13 -14.21 10.05
CA ARG A 418 -19.22 -14.74 11.41
C ARG A 418 -20.42 -14.24 12.19
N TRP A 419 -21.36 -13.53 11.54
CA TRP A 419 -22.52 -12.91 12.21
C TRP A 419 -23.26 -13.86 13.16
N ASN A 420 -23.54 -15.09 12.70
CA ASN A 420 -24.30 -16.09 13.48
C ASN A 420 -23.56 -16.64 14.70
N VAL A 421 -22.24 -16.49 14.77
CA VAL A 421 -21.40 -16.96 15.89
C VAL A 421 -20.80 -15.80 16.67
N ARG A 422 -21.17 -14.56 16.35
CA ARG A 422 -20.62 -13.35 16.98
C ARG A 422 -20.84 -13.34 18.48
N VAL A 423 -22.02 -13.76 18.97
CA VAL A 423 -22.28 -13.92 20.42
C VAL A 423 -21.26 -14.85 21.08
N LEU A 424 -20.96 -15.99 20.44
CA LEU A 424 -19.99 -16.96 20.95
C LEU A 424 -18.56 -16.41 20.91
N ASP A 425 -18.22 -15.63 19.88
CA ASP A 425 -16.93 -14.94 19.78
C ASP A 425 -16.75 -13.97 20.96
N TYR A 426 -17.73 -13.08 21.20
CA TYR A 426 -17.67 -12.11 22.30
C TYR A 426 -17.74 -12.79 23.68
N SER A 427 -18.48 -13.89 23.81
CA SER A 427 -18.53 -14.70 25.04
C SER A 427 -17.14 -15.21 25.41
N LYS A 428 -16.39 -15.72 24.42
CA LYS A 428 -15.01 -16.15 24.61
C LYS A 428 -14.07 -14.98 24.90
N ILE A 429 -14.17 -13.87 24.15
CA ILE A 429 -13.30 -12.69 24.29
C ILE A 429 -13.37 -12.11 25.71
N TYR A 430 -14.57 -12.01 26.25
CA TYR A 430 -14.85 -11.35 27.53
C TYR A 430 -15.10 -12.31 28.69
N GLU A 431 -15.03 -13.62 28.45
CA GLU A 431 -15.22 -14.67 29.46
C GLU A 431 -16.57 -14.54 30.19
N VAL A 432 -17.65 -14.30 29.42
CA VAL A 432 -19.04 -14.22 29.92
C VAL A 432 -19.92 -15.25 29.21
N GLU A 433 -21.00 -15.67 29.87
CA GLU A 433 -21.98 -16.58 29.26
C GLU A 433 -22.67 -15.93 28.04
N PRO A 434 -23.01 -16.67 26.97
CA PRO A 434 -23.67 -16.15 25.77
C PRO A 434 -24.93 -15.32 26.05
N GLU A 435 -25.71 -15.68 27.07
CA GLU A 435 -26.93 -14.98 27.47
C GLU A 435 -26.67 -13.59 28.06
N CYS A 436 -25.41 -13.31 28.42
CA CYS A 436 -24.97 -12.00 28.90
C CYS A 436 -24.62 -11.04 27.75
N ILE A 437 -24.80 -11.44 26.49
CA ILE A 437 -24.44 -10.63 25.32
C ILE A 437 -25.70 -10.30 24.52
N ALA A 438 -25.89 -9.00 24.25
CA ALA A 438 -26.94 -8.50 23.37
C ALA A 438 -26.32 -8.08 22.03
N VAL A 439 -26.86 -8.59 20.90
CA VAL A 439 -26.39 -8.20 19.55
C VAL A 439 -27.10 -6.98 19.00
N SER A 440 -28.23 -6.62 19.62
CA SER A 440 -28.94 -5.38 19.36
C SER A 440 -29.35 -4.68 20.65
N VAL A 441 -29.55 -3.36 20.62
CA VAL A 441 -30.06 -2.60 21.78
C VAL A 441 -31.38 -3.17 22.29
N GLY A 442 -32.26 -3.63 21.38
CA GLY A 442 -33.54 -4.23 21.73
C GLY A 442 -33.45 -5.56 22.51
N GLU A 443 -32.31 -6.25 22.49
CA GLU A 443 -32.07 -7.51 23.21
C GLU A 443 -31.53 -7.33 24.63
N ILE A 444 -31.20 -6.08 25.01
CA ILE A 444 -30.70 -5.76 26.34
C ILE A 444 -31.74 -6.19 27.39
N ASN A 445 -31.29 -6.94 28.39
CA ASN A 445 -32.09 -7.43 29.50
C ASN A 445 -31.29 -7.43 30.81
N GLN A 446 -31.89 -7.94 31.89
CA GLN A 446 -31.29 -7.90 33.24
C GLN A 446 -29.99 -8.69 33.39
N ASN A 447 -29.73 -9.64 32.51
CA ASN A 447 -28.53 -10.46 32.50
C ASN A 447 -27.46 -9.93 31.53
N THR A 448 -27.78 -8.93 30.70
CA THR A 448 -26.84 -8.39 29.70
C THR A 448 -25.69 -7.66 30.38
N ILE A 449 -24.47 -8.15 30.16
CA ILE A 449 -23.20 -7.56 30.58
C ILE A 449 -22.52 -6.87 29.40
N ILE A 450 -22.79 -7.29 28.16
CA ILE A 450 -22.12 -6.76 26.96
C ILE A 450 -23.13 -6.48 25.86
N CYS A 451 -23.06 -5.30 25.25
CA CYS A 451 -23.78 -4.98 24.01
C CYS A 451 -22.80 -4.72 22.86
N ILE A 452 -23.09 -5.29 21.69
CA ILE A 452 -22.24 -5.24 20.49
C ILE A 452 -22.90 -4.56 19.28
N ASP A 453 -23.93 -3.75 19.54
CA ASP A 453 -24.68 -2.96 18.57
C ASP A 453 -24.05 -1.57 18.41
N ASP A 454 -23.99 -1.03 17.20
CA ASP A 454 -23.53 0.34 16.94
C ASP A 454 -24.66 1.38 17.16
N ALA A 455 -25.90 0.93 17.31
CA ALA A 455 -27.04 1.81 17.56
C ALA A 455 -26.93 2.51 18.93
N PRO A 456 -27.43 3.75 19.03
CA PRO A 456 -27.41 4.47 20.29
C PRO A 456 -28.25 3.75 21.36
N VAL A 457 -27.65 3.57 22.54
CA VAL A 457 -28.33 2.98 23.70
C VAL A 457 -28.92 4.11 24.54
N GLU A 458 -30.22 4.04 24.81
CA GLU A 458 -30.90 4.96 25.72
C GLU A 458 -30.51 4.67 27.18
N ILE A 459 -30.41 5.71 28.01
CA ILE A 459 -30.07 5.56 29.44
C ILE A 459 -31.09 4.69 30.17
N GLU A 460 -32.38 4.78 29.85
CA GLU A 460 -33.41 3.96 30.50
C GLU A 460 -33.12 2.46 30.38
N ASP A 461 -32.63 2.02 29.23
CA ASP A 461 -32.21 0.64 28.99
C ASP A 461 -30.96 0.26 29.78
N LEU A 462 -30.02 1.19 29.92
CA LEU A 462 -28.81 1.01 30.73
C LEU A 462 -29.13 0.86 32.22
N VAL A 463 -30.06 1.68 32.72
CA VAL A 463 -30.34 1.86 34.15
C VAL A 463 -31.37 0.86 34.66
N TYR A 464 -32.50 0.74 33.98
CA TYR A 464 -33.62 -0.07 34.47
C TYR A 464 -33.50 -1.54 34.10
N LYS A 465 -32.98 -1.85 32.90
CA LYS A 465 -32.81 -3.25 32.48
C LYS A 465 -31.57 -3.85 33.14
N THR A 466 -30.39 -3.24 33.02
CA THR A 466 -29.12 -3.89 33.44
C THR A 466 -28.62 -3.52 34.84
N ARG A 467 -29.29 -2.59 35.54
CA ARG A 467 -28.84 -2.02 36.83
C ARG A 467 -27.41 -1.44 36.75
N GLY A 468 -27.02 -0.91 35.60
CA GLY A 468 -25.69 -0.31 35.39
C GLY A 468 -24.52 -1.29 35.34
N ARG A 469 -24.75 -2.57 35.01
CA ARG A 469 -23.69 -3.61 34.90
C ARG A 469 -23.19 -3.85 33.47
N ILE A 470 -23.72 -3.13 32.49
CA ILE A 470 -23.44 -3.34 31.08
C ILE A 470 -22.19 -2.58 30.60
N ARG A 471 -21.36 -3.24 29.77
CA ARG A 471 -20.30 -2.66 28.95
C ARG A 471 -20.79 -2.55 27.50
N ILE A 472 -20.79 -1.34 26.95
CA ILE A 472 -21.11 -1.09 25.55
C ILE A 472 -19.79 -1.06 24.78
N LEU A 473 -19.62 -1.96 23.82
CA LEU A 473 -18.35 -2.12 23.09
C LEU A 473 -18.31 -1.35 21.77
N HIS A 474 -19.47 -1.07 21.21
CA HIS A 474 -19.74 -0.40 19.95
C HIS A 474 -20.97 0.49 20.19
N GLY A 475 -21.06 1.70 19.62
CA GLY A 475 -22.18 2.63 19.81
C GLY A 475 -21.97 3.80 20.80
N ASN A 476 -22.70 4.90 20.54
CA ASN A 476 -22.75 6.10 21.39
C ASN A 476 -23.92 5.97 22.39
N ILE A 477 -23.71 6.16 23.70
CA ILE A 477 -24.82 6.33 24.64
C ILE A 477 -25.56 7.63 24.26
N THR A 478 -26.88 7.59 24.18
CA THR A 478 -27.69 8.82 24.00
C THR A 478 -28.43 9.11 25.28
N ILE A 479 -28.25 10.32 25.79
CA ILE A 479 -28.81 10.80 27.06
C ILE A 479 -29.96 11.73 26.70
N ASN A 480 -31.18 11.38 27.08
CA ASN A 480 -32.31 12.28 26.94
C ASN A 480 -32.43 13.11 28.22
N VAL A 481 -31.79 14.27 28.19
CA VAL A 481 -31.51 15.12 29.37
C VAL A 481 -32.79 15.52 30.13
N ASP A 482 -33.93 15.62 29.45
CA ASP A 482 -35.18 16.13 30.05
C ASP A 482 -35.90 15.09 30.93
N ASP A 483 -35.83 13.79 30.62
CA ASP A 483 -36.51 12.72 31.37
C ASP A 483 -35.55 11.91 32.27
N ASP A 484 -34.26 11.81 31.89
CA ASP A 484 -33.29 10.93 32.56
C ASP A 484 -32.65 11.56 33.81
N LEU A 485 -32.45 12.89 33.86
CA LEU A 485 -31.75 13.56 34.97
C LEU A 485 -32.54 13.57 36.28
N GLU A 486 -33.87 13.60 36.22
CA GLU A 486 -34.72 13.55 37.42
C GLU A 486 -34.72 12.16 38.10
N ARG A 487 -34.32 11.11 37.38
CA ARG A 487 -34.50 9.69 37.80
C ARG A 487 -33.20 8.96 38.13
N LEU A 488 -32.04 9.57 37.91
CA LEU A 488 -30.72 8.96 38.11
C LEU A 488 -30.30 8.99 39.60
N GLU A 489 -30.43 7.87 40.31
CA GLU A 489 -29.81 7.69 41.63
C GLU A 489 -28.26 7.74 41.54
N LEU A 490 -27.62 8.30 42.57
CA LEU A 490 -26.15 8.46 42.74
C LEU A 490 -25.30 7.23 42.36
N GLY A 491 -25.85 6.01 42.44
CA GLY A 491 -25.18 4.78 42.03
C GLY A 491 -24.90 4.69 40.52
N VAL A 492 -25.75 5.28 39.68
CA VAL A 492 -25.65 5.22 38.22
C VAL A 492 -24.54 6.12 37.69
N LEU A 493 -24.40 7.34 38.21
CA LEU A 493 -23.33 8.27 37.83
C LEU A 493 -21.93 7.71 38.13
N SER A 494 -21.80 6.95 39.23
CA SER A 494 -20.54 6.27 39.59
C SER A 494 -20.19 5.12 38.63
N ASN A 495 -21.20 4.47 38.03
CA ASN A 495 -21.03 3.40 37.05
C ASN A 495 -20.73 3.97 35.65
N ILE A 496 -21.35 5.09 35.27
CA ILE A 496 -21.05 5.84 34.04
C ILE A 496 -19.59 6.35 34.07
N GLN A 497 -19.11 6.86 35.21
CA GLN A 497 -17.69 7.22 35.41
C GLN A 497 -16.73 6.04 35.20
N ARG A 498 -17.16 4.82 35.54
CA ARG A 498 -16.38 3.59 35.40
C ARG A 498 -16.31 3.11 33.95
N MET A 499 -17.32 3.41 33.15
CA MET A 499 -17.39 3.15 31.71
C MET A 499 -16.52 4.14 30.89
N GLY A 500 -16.30 5.36 31.38
CA GLY A 500 -15.55 6.41 30.69
C GLY A 500 -14.02 6.27 30.67
N ARG A 501 -13.43 5.29 31.37
CA ARG A 501 -11.95 5.12 31.39
C ARG A 501 -11.33 4.65 30.07
N ASP A 502 -12.13 4.18 29.10
CA ASP A 502 -11.65 3.61 27.83
C ASP A 502 -11.96 4.48 26.59
N GLY A 503 -12.20 5.79 26.78
CA GLY A 503 -11.82 6.79 25.78
C GLY A 503 -12.79 7.13 24.63
N ARG A 504 -14.09 6.83 24.73
CA ARG A 504 -15.08 7.33 23.74
C ARG A 504 -16.40 7.71 24.39
N PHE A 505 -16.46 8.87 25.05
CA PHE A 505 -17.74 9.51 25.36
C PHE A 505 -17.62 11.03 25.62
N VAL A 506 -18.75 11.73 25.38
CA VAL A 506 -19.08 13.15 25.62
C VAL A 506 -18.97 14.11 24.42
N GLU A 507 -19.91 13.99 23.47
CA GLU A 507 -20.38 15.14 22.65
C GLU A 507 -21.80 15.58 23.04
N CYS A 508 -22.68 14.63 23.40
CA CYS A 508 -24.11 14.92 23.53
C CYS A 508 -24.54 15.65 24.83
N LEU A 509 -23.73 15.57 25.90
CA LEU A 509 -24.10 16.19 27.19
C LEU A 509 -23.96 17.73 27.16
N VAL A 510 -23.07 18.26 26.32
CA VAL A 510 -22.70 19.68 26.33
C VAL A 510 -23.58 20.52 25.41
N SER A 511 -23.96 20.00 24.24
CA SER A 511 -24.79 20.72 23.26
C SER A 511 -26.24 20.94 23.71
N ARG A 512 -26.76 20.16 24.66
CA ARG A 512 -28.13 20.34 25.18
C ARG A 512 -28.24 21.12 26.49
N MET A 513 -27.17 21.15 27.30
CA MET A 513 -27.10 22.08 28.44
C MET A 513 -27.04 23.55 28.01
N THR A 514 -26.71 23.80 26.74
CA THR A 514 -26.69 25.15 26.13
C THR A 514 -28.04 25.55 25.52
N GLU A 515 -28.97 24.61 25.28
CA GLU A 515 -30.25 24.89 24.60
C GLU A 515 -31.46 25.06 25.54
N HIS A 516 -31.41 24.56 26.77
CA HIS A 516 -32.55 24.65 27.72
C HIS A 516 -32.21 25.37 29.04
N HIS A 517 -33.02 26.40 29.34
CA HIS A 517 -32.93 27.29 30.51
C HIS A 517 -33.48 26.68 31.83
N GLU A 518 -33.16 25.44 32.18
CA GLU A 518 -33.61 24.86 33.46
C GLU A 518 -32.43 24.47 34.34
N THR A 519 -32.22 25.27 35.39
CA THR A 519 -31.21 25.10 36.44
C THR A 519 -31.91 24.83 37.75
N ASP A 520 -31.83 23.60 38.29
CA ASP A 520 -32.14 23.36 39.72
C ASP A 520 -31.70 21.99 40.27
N LEU A 521 -30.56 21.40 39.87
CA LEU A 521 -30.26 20.00 40.27
C LEU A 521 -28.85 19.66 40.77
N LEU A 522 -28.06 20.62 41.27
CA LEU A 522 -26.85 20.28 42.04
C LEU A 522 -26.74 21.07 43.35
N GLY A 523 -27.27 20.49 44.42
CA GLY A 523 -27.18 21.01 45.78
C GLY A 523 -25.75 20.96 46.35
N GLU A 524 -25.42 21.96 47.17
CA GLU A 524 -24.11 22.21 47.79
C GLU A 524 -23.50 20.98 48.53
N SER A 525 -24.35 20.07 49.01
CA SER A 525 -23.93 18.84 49.70
C SER A 525 -23.20 17.83 48.79
N THR A 526 -23.49 17.84 47.49
CA THR A 526 -22.88 16.97 46.47
C THR A 526 -21.46 17.44 46.14
N LEU A 527 -21.25 18.76 46.11
CA LEU A 527 -19.95 19.38 45.82
C LEU A 527 -18.93 19.20 46.97
N ARG A 528 -19.38 19.24 48.23
CA ARG A 528 -18.51 18.98 49.39
C ARG A 528 -18.04 17.51 49.48
N LYS A 529 -18.83 16.56 49.00
CA LYS A 529 -18.48 15.11 48.99
C LYS A 529 -17.56 14.71 47.82
N LEU A 530 -17.45 15.57 46.80
CA LEU A 530 -16.49 15.47 45.69
C LEU A 530 -15.09 16.06 46.02
N GLY A 531 -14.85 16.49 47.27
CA GLY A 531 -13.53 16.93 47.74
C GLY A 531 -13.17 18.39 47.44
N VAL A 532 -14.15 19.23 47.10
CA VAL A 532 -13.92 20.66 46.81
C VAL A 532 -13.96 21.48 48.12
N SER A 533 -12.86 22.15 48.48
CA SER A 533 -12.85 23.18 49.53
C SER A 533 -12.48 24.55 48.96
N ALA A 534 -13.40 25.51 48.99
CA ALA A 534 -13.08 26.91 48.75
C ALA A 534 -13.91 27.78 49.71
N ASN A 535 -13.23 28.46 50.64
CA ASN A 535 -13.83 29.45 51.53
C ASN A 535 -13.93 30.79 50.78
N VAL A 536 -15.14 31.23 50.43
CA VAL A 536 -15.38 32.60 49.95
C VAL A 536 -16.77 33.06 50.38
N HIS A 537 -16.87 34.21 51.05
CA HIS A 537 -18.14 34.86 51.41
C HIS A 537 -18.83 35.42 50.17
N THR A 538 -20.13 35.13 49.97
CA THR A 538 -20.96 35.72 48.90
C THR A 538 -22.44 35.77 49.28
N THR A 539 -23.17 36.70 48.66
CA THR A 539 -24.64 36.79 48.57
C THR A 539 -25.20 35.87 47.47
N GLU A 540 -26.47 35.49 47.57
CA GLU A 540 -27.11 34.27 47.00
C GLU A 540 -27.21 34.15 45.46
N GLU A 541 -26.96 35.18 44.65
CA GLU A 541 -27.28 35.11 43.19
C GLU A 541 -26.18 34.53 42.27
N ASN A 542 -25.06 34.04 42.80
CA ASN A 542 -23.89 33.68 41.96
C ASN A 542 -23.38 32.24 42.14
N GLU A 543 -24.23 31.32 42.59
CA GLU A 543 -23.85 29.93 42.85
C GLU A 543 -23.90 29.04 41.59
N ASN A 544 -24.83 29.30 40.66
CA ASN A 544 -25.07 28.46 39.47
C ASN A 544 -24.01 28.65 38.37
N SER A 545 -23.54 29.87 38.14
CA SER A 545 -22.44 30.16 37.22
C SER A 545 -21.12 29.57 37.72
N ARG A 546 -20.90 29.56 39.05
CA ARG A 546 -19.74 28.91 39.68
C ARG A 546 -19.75 27.39 39.50
N LYS A 547 -20.90 26.73 39.62
CA LYS A 547 -21.05 25.27 39.44
C LYS A 547 -20.72 24.81 38.02
N ARG A 548 -21.11 25.61 37.02
CA ARG A 548 -20.82 25.35 35.59
C ARG A 548 -19.31 25.43 35.26
N ILE A 549 -18.61 26.43 35.82
CA ILE A 549 -17.18 26.63 35.60
C ILE A 549 -16.35 25.49 36.23
N VAL A 550 -16.71 25.02 37.43
CA VAL A 550 -15.99 23.94 38.12
C VAL A 550 -16.11 22.60 37.40
N LEU A 551 -17.29 22.29 36.83
CA LEU A 551 -17.51 21.08 36.02
C LEU A 551 -16.75 21.12 34.68
N ALA A 552 -16.75 22.27 34.00
CA ALA A 552 -16.01 22.45 32.74
C ALA A 552 -14.48 22.37 32.94
N VAL A 553 -13.96 22.95 34.04
CA VAL A 553 -12.53 22.91 34.38
C VAL A 553 -12.09 21.47 34.73
N ASN A 554 -12.93 20.69 35.40
CA ASN A 554 -12.61 19.29 35.72
C ASN A 554 -12.66 18.37 34.49
N TYR A 555 -13.61 18.58 33.56
CA TYR A 555 -13.66 17.86 32.28
C TYR A 555 -12.36 18.07 31.47
N VAL A 556 -11.89 19.31 31.37
CA VAL A 556 -10.69 19.67 30.60
C VAL A 556 -9.39 19.17 31.27
N ARG A 557 -9.38 19.07 32.60
CA ARG A 557 -8.24 18.52 33.35
C ARG A 557 -8.09 17.00 33.19
N GLU A 558 -9.17 16.29 32.86
CA GLU A 558 -9.17 14.84 32.62
C GLU A 558 -9.03 14.46 31.13
N THR A 559 -9.49 15.29 30.19
CA THR A 559 -9.42 15.03 28.74
C THR A 559 -8.18 15.63 28.07
N GLY A 560 -7.52 16.60 28.68
CA GLY A 560 -6.35 17.29 28.12
C GLY A 560 -6.64 18.19 26.91
N ASN A 561 -7.91 18.35 26.52
CA ASN A 561 -8.31 19.17 25.37
C ASN A 561 -8.68 20.59 25.81
N MET A 562 -7.71 21.50 25.78
CA MET A 562 -7.89 22.89 26.22
C MET A 562 -8.64 23.78 25.22
N VAL A 563 -8.85 23.30 23.98
CA VAL A 563 -9.51 24.05 22.89
C VAL A 563 -11.03 24.15 23.13
N ASP A 564 -11.63 23.07 23.61
CA ASP A 564 -13.05 23.01 23.93
C ASP A 564 -13.39 23.95 25.12
N LEU A 565 -12.43 24.15 26.05
CA LEU A 565 -12.59 25.08 27.17
C LEU A 565 -12.83 26.52 26.68
N ALA A 566 -12.03 27.00 25.72
CA ALA A 566 -12.10 28.38 25.25
C ALA A 566 -13.41 28.66 24.51
N VAL A 567 -13.86 27.71 23.69
CA VAL A 567 -15.12 27.80 22.93
C VAL A 567 -16.34 27.70 23.86
N LEU A 568 -16.33 26.80 24.85
CA LEU A 568 -17.39 26.72 25.87
C LEU A 568 -17.46 27.96 26.74
N THR A 569 -16.31 28.46 27.20
CA THR A 569 -16.23 29.61 28.10
C THR A 569 -16.82 30.83 27.41
N HIS A 570 -16.48 31.08 26.14
CA HIS A 570 -16.98 32.24 25.41
C HIS A 570 -18.48 32.11 25.05
N LYS A 571 -18.96 30.92 24.65
CA LYS A 571 -20.40 30.69 24.41
C LYS A 571 -21.26 30.85 25.68
N LEU A 572 -20.75 30.44 26.83
CA LEU A 572 -21.42 30.62 28.13
C LEU A 572 -21.52 32.09 28.57
N PHE A 573 -20.61 32.95 28.11
CA PHE A 573 -20.61 34.39 28.42
C PHE A 573 -21.27 35.26 27.34
N ALA A 574 -21.36 34.78 26.08
CA ALA A 574 -21.96 35.50 24.96
C ALA A 574 -23.50 35.48 24.96
N ASP A 575 -24.15 34.48 25.57
CA ASP A 575 -25.62 34.37 25.64
C ASP A 575 -26.27 35.32 26.69
N HIS A 576 -25.48 36.07 27.44
CA HIS A 576 -25.98 37.12 28.34
C HIS A 576 -25.89 38.51 27.69
N ASP A 577 -26.73 38.76 26.70
CA ASP A 577 -26.83 40.09 26.10
C ASP A 577 -27.97 40.92 26.71
N LYS A 578 -27.62 42.15 27.13
CA LYS A 578 -28.50 43.31 27.48
C LYS A 578 -29.05 43.46 28.90
N THR A 579 -28.17 43.60 29.90
CA THR A 579 -28.38 44.61 30.98
C THR A 579 -27.03 44.94 31.64
N TYR A 580 -26.22 45.79 31.00
CA TYR A 580 -25.01 46.33 31.60
C TYR A 580 -25.30 47.73 32.19
N TYR A 581 -25.63 47.78 33.47
CA TYR A 581 -25.36 48.94 34.32
C TYR A 581 -24.89 48.44 35.69
N ASN A 582 -23.68 48.84 36.07
CA ASN A 582 -23.00 48.65 37.36
C ASN A 582 -22.48 47.23 37.69
N MET A 583 -21.38 46.85 37.04
CA MET A 583 -20.36 46.01 37.69
C MET A 583 -19.05 46.80 37.74
N SER A 584 -18.35 46.73 38.87
CA SER A 584 -17.11 47.47 39.09
C SER A 584 -15.94 46.75 38.41
N GLU A 585 -14.91 47.48 37.95
CA GLU A 585 -13.70 46.92 37.30
C GLU A 585 -12.98 45.85 38.14
N SER A 586 -13.29 45.71 39.44
CA SER A 586 -12.73 44.67 40.31
C SER A 586 -13.44 43.32 40.26
N ASP A 587 -14.58 43.18 39.57
CA ASP A 587 -15.36 41.92 39.49
C ASP A 587 -15.03 41.09 38.24
N TYR A 588 -14.19 41.60 37.34
CA TYR A 588 -13.50 40.76 36.36
C TYR A 588 -12.47 39.90 37.10
N CYS A 589 -12.86 38.67 37.45
CA CYS A 589 -11.89 37.60 37.49
C CYS A 589 -11.32 37.48 36.06
N TYR A 590 -10.21 38.17 35.82
CA TYR A 590 -9.26 37.79 34.78
C TYR A 590 -8.98 36.31 34.96
N ILE A 591 -9.70 35.45 34.22
CA ILE A 591 -9.12 34.17 33.86
C ILE A 591 -8.01 34.59 32.91
N ASN A 592 -6.81 34.72 33.46
CA ASN A 592 -5.59 34.87 32.70
C ASN A 592 -5.41 33.54 31.95
N LEU A 593 -6.15 33.36 30.86
CA LEU A 593 -6.04 32.28 29.86
C LEU A 593 -4.79 32.56 28.98
N ASP A 594 -3.74 33.02 29.63
CA ASP A 594 -2.53 33.54 29.04
C ASP A 594 -1.60 32.36 28.72
N SER A 595 -1.09 32.30 27.49
CA SER A 595 -0.08 31.36 27.00
C SER A 595 -0.51 29.89 26.84
N ASP A 596 -1.00 29.19 27.85
CA ASP A 596 -0.95 27.71 27.85
C ASP A 596 -1.98 27.03 26.93
N ILE A 597 -3.18 27.61 26.79
CA ILE A 597 -4.20 27.15 25.82
C ILE A 597 -3.73 27.43 24.39
N PHE A 598 -3.10 28.59 24.22
CA PHE A 598 -2.56 29.02 22.95
C PHE A 598 -1.43 28.08 22.49
N GLU A 599 -0.48 27.74 23.37
CA GLU A 599 0.59 26.77 23.07
C GLU A 599 0.03 25.38 22.74
N ALA A 600 -1.05 24.95 23.40
CA ALA A 600 -1.67 23.65 23.16
C ALA A 600 -2.33 23.56 21.77
N VAL A 601 -3.04 24.61 21.33
CA VAL A 601 -3.64 24.68 19.99
C VAL A 601 -2.55 24.72 18.91
N ILE A 602 -1.48 25.48 19.13
CA ILE A 602 -0.34 25.55 18.20
C ILE A 602 0.36 24.18 18.09
N ALA A 603 0.58 23.49 19.20
CA ALA A 603 1.19 22.16 19.20
C ALA A 603 0.34 21.10 18.46
N ASP A 604 -0.98 21.17 18.55
CA ASP A 604 -1.89 20.26 17.81
C ASP A 604 -1.93 20.56 16.30
N ILE A 605 -1.79 21.83 15.92
CA ILE A 605 -1.70 22.26 14.52
C ILE A 605 -0.35 21.87 13.91
N GLU A 606 0.76 22.06 14.63
CA GLU A 606 2.11 21.68 14.20
C GLU A 606 2.30 20.15 14.09
N THR A 607 1.54 19.38 14.87
CA THR A 607 1.55 17.91 14.83
C THR A 607 0.54 17.31 13.83
N GLY A 608 -0.21 18.15 13.12
CA GLY A 608 -1.06 17.75 11.98
C GLY A 608 -2.30 16.93 12.35
N LYS A 609 -2.82 17.06 13.57
CA LYS A 609 -3.80 16.11 14.12
C LYS A 609 -5.25 16.32 13.70
N SER A 610 -5.70 17.50 13.26
CA SER A 610 -7.04 17.62 12.65
C SER A 610 -7.28 18.95 11.90
N ALA A 611 -8.13 18.92 10.87
CA ALA A 611 -8.69 20.12 10.23
C ALA A 611 -9.65 20.91 11.15
N GLU A 612 -10.10 20.27 12.23
CA GLU A 612 -11.01 20.80 13.24
C GLU A 612 -10.30 21.80 14.17
N SER A 613 -9.06 21.50 14.57
CA SER A 613 -8.21 22.40 15.36
C SER A 613 -7.91 23.72 14.62
N VAL A 614 -7.75 23.67 13.30
CA VAL A 614 -7.51 24.85 12.45
C VAL A 614 -8.79 25.69 12.30
N SER A 615 -9.95 25.05 12.13
CA SER A 615 -11.26 25.70 12.10
C SER A 615 -11.57 26.40 13.43
N ASN A 616 -11.29 25.75 14.55
CA ASN A 616 -11.55 26.28 15.89
C ASN A 616 -10.61 27.45 16.24
N LEU A 617 -9.35 27.42 15.79
CA LEU A 617 -8.42 28.56 15.91
C LEU A 617 -8.94 29.79 15.12
N PHE A 618 -9.46 29.55 13.91
CA PHE A 618 -10.00 30.62 13.07
C PHE A 618 -11.31 31.19 13.65
N GLU A 619 -12.21 30.36 14.19
CA GLU A 619 -13.41 30.83 14.89
C GLU A 619 -13.05 31.64 16.15
N PHE A 620 -12.10 31.17 16.96
CA PHE A 620 -11.61 31.92 18.11
C PHE A 620 -11.04 33.30 17.72
N PHE A 621 -10.31 33.37 16.61
CA PHE A 621 -9.83 34.63 16.03
C PHE A 621 -10.98 35.52 15.51
N MET A 622 -12.01 34.91 14.91
CA MET A 622 -13.16 35.63 14.36
C MET A 622 -14.12 36.16 15.43
N TYR A 623 -14.21 35.57 16.61
CA TYR A 623 -15.22 35.92 17.63
C TYR A 623 -14.66 36.54 18.92
N SER A 624 -13.35 36.78 19.02
CA SER A 624 -12.75 37.47 20.18
C SER A 624 -12.77 38.99 19.99
N GLU A 625 -13.35 39.72 20.96
CA GLU A 625 -13.49 41.18 20.88
C GLU A 625 -12.20 41.94 21.25
N LYS A 626 -11.19 41.28 21.85
CA LYS A 626 -9.87 41.86 22.16
C LYS A 626 -8.77 40.79 22.10
N ILE A 627 -8.01 40.77 21.01
CA ILE A 627 -6.75 39.99 20.90
C ILE A 627 -5.58 40.94 21.13
N SER A 628 -4.56 40.52 21.89
CA SER A 628 -3.34 41.31 22.02
C SER A 628 -2.59 41.35 20.68
N GLU A 629 -1.93 42.46 20.36
CA GLU A 629 -1.16 42.62 19.11
C GLU A 629 -0.12 41.49 18.91
N LYS A 630 0.51 41.06 20.01
CA LYS A 630 1.49 39.97 20.04
C LYS A 630 0.87 38.62 19.66
N ASP A 631 -0.33 38.33 20.14
CA ASP A 631 -1.01 37.05 19.89
C ASP A 631 -1.65 37.03 18.49
N GLY A 632 -2.15 38.17 18.02
CA GLY A 632 -2.63 38.34 16.64
C GLY A 632 -1.52 38.07 15.61
N ILE A 633 -0.32 38.62 15.82
CA ILE A 633 0.85 38.37 14.96
C ILE A 633 1.23 36.87 14.96
N ARG A 634 1.11 36.21 16.11
CA ARG A 634 1.51 34.81 16.27
C ARG A 634 0.54 33.82 15.61
N ILE A 635 -0.77 34.04 15.76
CA ILE A 635 -1.82 33.25 15.07
C ILE A 635 -1.61 33.26 13.57
N ILE A 636 -1.24 34.42 13.03
CA ILE A 636 -1.15 34.63 11.60
C ILE A 636 0.13 34.03 11.05
N ASN A 637 1.24 34.09 11.78
CA ASN A 637 2.44 33.33 11.42
C ASN A 637 2.17 31.82 11.34
N THR A 638 1.36 31.27 12.25
CA THR A 638 0.99 29.86 12.23
C THR A 638 0.08 29.51 11.06
N LEU A 639 -1.00 30.26 10.83
CA LEU A 639 -1.91 30.02 9.70
C LEU A 639 -1.20 30.11 8.34
N MET A 640 -0.22 31.00 8.23
CA MET A 640 0.56 31.20 7.00
C MET A 640 1.69 30.18 6.81
N SER A 641 1.99 29.37 7.83
CA SER A 641 2.93 28.25 7.74
C SER A 641 2.29 26.92 7.33
N LEU A 642 0.96 26.90 7.18
CA LEU A 642 0.20 25.69 6.85
C LEU A 642 0.35 25.30 5.36
N PRO A 643 0.41 23.99 5.04
CA PRO A 643 0.40 23.51 3.66
C PRO A 643 -0.95 23.77 2.98
N GLU A 644 -0.92 23.99 1.65
CA GLU A 644 -2.05 24.42 0.80
C GLU A 644 -3.33 23.59 1.00
N LYS A 645 -3.18 22.28 1.22
CA LYS A 645 -4.28 21.34 1.45
C LYS A 645 -5.03 21.54 2.78
N ALA A 646 -4.37 22.12 3.79
CA ALA A 646 -5.00 22.47 5.07
C ALA A 646 -5.81 23.76 4.96
N LEU A 647 -5.39 24.68 4.08
CA LEU A 647 -6.14 25.91 3.78
C LEU A 647 -7.40 25.62 2.94
N GLU A 648 -7.35 24.63 2.04
CA GLU A 648 -8.53 24.16 1.29
C GLU A 648 -9.64 23.59 2.21
N LEU A 649 -9.26 22.89 3.28
CA LEU A 649 -10.21 22.30 4.23
C LEU A 649 -10.97 23.33 5.08
N LEU A 650 -10.39 24.53 5.29
CA LEU A 650 -11.09 25.65 5.93
C LEU A 650 -12.24 26.19 5.06
N VAL A 651 -12.14 26.08 3.73
CA VAL A 651 -13.13 26.61 2.79
C VAL A 651 -14.41 25.76 2.76
N ASP A 652 -14.31 24.46 3.01
CA ASP A 652 -15.41 23.50 2.85
C ASP A 652 -16.39 23.44 4.05
N ARG A 653 -16.03 23.94 5.24
CA ARG A 653 -16.83 23.81 6.48
C ARG A 653 -17.87 24.90 6.74
N PHE A 654 -18.01 25.94 5.91
CA PHE A 654 -18.97 27.03 6.17
C PHE A 654 -20.40 26.75 5.67
N PRO A 655 -21.46 27.20 6.37
CA PRO A 655 -22.84 26.77 6.12
C PRO A 655 -23.38 27.17 4.73
N GLN A 656 -24.02 26.22 4.07
CA GLN A 656 -24.73 26.41 2.80
C GLN A 656 -26.06 27.16 2.99
N ASN A 657 -26.02 28.49 3.06
CA ASN A 657 -27.22 29.31 3.03
C ASN A 657 -27.19 30.33 1.88
N SER A 658 -27.14 29.84 0.64
CA SER A 658 -27.75 30.52 -0.51
C SER A 658 -27.75 29.59 -1.72
N SER A 659 -28.93 29.27 -2.23
CA SER A 659 -29.08 28.56 -3.50
C SER A 659 -28.52 29.42 -4.65
N ARG A 660 -27.64 28.80 -5.46
CA ARG A 660 -26.97 29.30 -6.68
C ARG A 660 -25.82 30.31 -6.47
N SER A 661 -24.57 29.83 -6.48
CA SER A 661 -23.46 30.49 -7.18
C SER A 661 -22.22 29.59 -7.31
N ASN A 662 -21.47 29.75 -8.41
CA ASN A 662 -20.25 29.01 -8.74
C ASN A 662 -19.07 29.30 -7.79
N ASN A 663 -18.10 28.38 -7.73
CA ASN A 663 -16.89 28.42 -6.89
C ASN A 663 -16.09 29.75 -6.91
N GLU A 664 -16.17 30.57 -7.97
CA GLU A 664 -15.55 31.91 -7.99
C GLU A 664 -16.20 32.93 -7.04
N THR A 665 -17.47 32.75 -6.69
CA THR A 665 -18.18 33.65 -5.75
C THR A 665 -17.92 33.25 -4.30
N ARG A 666 -17.60 31.97 -4.05
CA ARG A 666 -17.25 31.42 -2.71
C ARG A 666 -15.97 32.01 -2.13
N ASN A 667 -14.94 32.19 -2.96
CA ASN A 667 -13.69 32.83 -2.52
C ASN A 667 -13.87 34.33 -2.21
N ARG A 668 -14.92 35.01 -2.68
CA ARG A 668 -15.13 36.44 -2.42
C ARG A 668 -15.67 36.74 -1.01
N TYR A 669 -16.46 35.85 -0.41
CA TYR A 669 -17.13 36.15 0.88
C TYR A 669 -16.21 36.03 2.10
N LEU A 670 -15.35 35.00 2.18
CA LEU A 670 -14.32 34.93 3.25
C LEU A 670 -13.26 36.03 3.12
N THR A 671 -12.94 36.42 1.88
CA THR A 671 -11.93 37.44 1.59
C THR A 671 -12.39 38.83 2.02
N VAL A 672 -13.69 39.14 1.94
CA VAL A 672 -14.23 40.45 2.34
C VAL A 672 -14.23 40.64 3.86
N ASP A 673 -14.69 39.67 4.65
CA ASP A 673 -14.68 39.76 6.13
C ASP A 673 -13.26 39.76 6.71
N LEU A 674 -12.36 38.94 6.13
CA LEU A 674 -10.95 38.91 6.51
C LEU A 674 -10.26 40.26 6.21
N LEU A 675 -10.52 40.85 5.04
CA LEU A 675 -10.00 42.19 4.70
C LEU A 675 -10.63 43.30 5.56
N GLN A 676 -11.89 43.18 5.94
CA GLN A 676 -12.56 44.14 6.82
C GLN A 676 -11.97 44.13 8.23
N LYS A 677 -11.55 42.96 8.75
CA LYS A 677 -10.83 42.86 10.03
C LYS A 677 -9.34 43.19 9.92
N ILE A 678 -8.66 42.79 8.84
CA ILE A 678 -7.28 43.24 8.56
C ILE A 678 -7.22 44.78 8.48
N SER A 679 -8.27 45.44 7.97
CA SER A 679 -8.34 46.90 7.95
C SER A 679 -8.31 47.53 9.34
N GLN A 680 -8.69 46.81 10.40
CA GLN A 680 -8.63 47.31 11.78
C GLN A 680 -7.21 47.25 12.38
N TYR A 681 -6.24 46.61 11.70
CA TYR A 681 -4.88 46.38 12.21
C TYR A 681 -3.81 46.66 11.13
N PRO A 682 -3.22 47.88 11.10
CA PRO A 682 -2.23 48.30 10.10
C PRO A 682 -0.98 47.43 9.95
N GLU A 683 -0.46 46.87 11.04
CA GLU A 683 0.75 46.03 11.04
C GLU A 683 0.56 44.71 10.28
N LEU A 684 -0.69 44.25 10.26
CA LEU A 684 -1.13 43.02 9.63
C LEU A 684 -1.13 43.12 8.10
N LEU A 685 -1.56 44.26 7.59
CA LEU A 685 -1.49 44.57 6.17
C LEU A 685 -0.03 44.63 5.68
N MET A 686 0.88 45.20 6.50
CA MET A 686 2.30 45.26 6.20
C MET A 686 2.96 43.88 6.12
N PHE A 687 2.53 42.92 6.93
CA PHE A 687 3.02 41.54 6.87
C PHE A 687 2.61 40.82 5.58
N VAL A 688 1.36 40.95 5.15
CA VAL A 688 0.85 40.38 3.88
C VAL A 688 1.62 40.94 2.69
N ILE A 689 1.86 42.25 2.70
CA ILE A 689 2.62 42.97 1.66
C ILE A 689 4.10 42.54 1.62
N LYS A 690 4.71 42.27 2.78
CA LYS A 690 6.11 41.86 2.91
C LYS A 690 6.37 40.44 2.38
N ASN A 691 5.36 39.58 2.39
CA ASN A 691 5.46 38.17 1.98
C ASN A 691 4.82 37.86 0.61
N ARG A 692 4.59 38.88 -0.22
CA ARG A 692 3.91 38.83 -1.54
C ARG A 692 4.43 37.83 -2.57
N GLU A 693 5.62 37.25 -2.37
CA GLU A 693 6.23 36.30 -3.31
C GLU A 693 5.69 34.87 -3.14
N ILE A 694 4.91 34.59 -2.08
CA ILE A 694 4.24 33.30 -1.88
C ILE A 694 3.06 33.19 -2.87
N PRO A 695 2.94 32.12 -3.70
CA PRO A 695 1.96 32.04 -4.79
C PRO A 695 0.51 32.30 -4.37
N THR A 696 0.10 31.79 -3.21
CA THR A 696 -1.25 31.96 -2.66
C THR A 696 -1.50 33.41 -2.20
N ILE A 697 -0.50 34.05 -1.58
CA ILE A 697 -0.56 35.46 -1.16
C ILE A 697 -0.57 36.37 -2.39
N LYS A 698 0.23 36.03 -3.40
CA LYS A 698 0.27 36.72 -4.67
C LYS A 698 -1.11 36.71 -5.34
N GLY A 699 -1.75 35.54 -5.43
CA GLY A 699 -3.12 35.43 -5.94
C GLY A 699 -4.13 36.21 -5.10
N PHE A 700 -3.99 36.24 -3.77
CA PHE A 700 -4.84 37.05 -2.90
C PHE A 700 -4.67 38.56 -3.13
N ILE A 701 -3.42 39.04 -3.23
CA ILE A 701 -3.11 40.46 -3.46
C ILE A 701 -3.61 40.90 -4.84
N GLU A 702 -3.32 40.12 -5.89
CA GLU A 702 -3.73 40.40 -7.27
C GLU A 702 -5.25 40.53 -7.41
N ASN A 703 -6.01 39.74 -6.65
CA ASN A 703 -7.48 39.77 -6.68
C ASN A 703 -8.10 40.90 -5.83
N ASN A 704 -7.33 41.56 -4.95
CA ASN A 704 -7.86 42.54 -3.98
C ASN A 704 -7.12 43.89 -3.98
N VAL A 705 -6.30 44.18 -5.00
CA VAL A 705 -5.46 45.38 -5.11
C VAL A 705 -6.22 46.67 -4.80
N SER A 706 -7.42 46.88 -5.39
CA SER A 706 -8.19 48.11 -5.19
C SER A 706 -8.63 48.33 -3.75
N ARG A 707 -8.96 47.26 -3.01
CA ARG A 707 -9.39 47.32 -1.61
C ARG A 707 -8.21 47.54 -0.67
N ILE A 708 -7.06 46.92 -0.99
CA ILE A 708 -5.80 47.11 -0.28
C ILE A 708 -5.32 48.57 -0.40
N LYS A 709 -5.47 49.19 -1.58
CA LYS A 709 -5.21 50.62 -1.79
C LYS A 709 -6.12 51.50 -0.94
N GLU A 710 -7.42 51.23 -0.95
CA GLU A 710 -8.42 51.98 -0.15
C GLU A 710 -8.10 51.92 1.36
N ILE A 711 -7.70 50.75 1.87
CA ILE A 711 -7.29 50.59 3.28
C ILE A 711 -5.96 51.29 3.55
N ALA A 712 -4.96 51.15 2.67
CA ALA A 712 -3.67 51.80 2.85
C ALA A 712 -3.79 53.33 2.88
N ASP A 713 -4.69 53.91 2.09
CA ASP A 713 -4.99 55.35 2.09
C ASP A 713 -5.67 55.79 3.40
N VAL A 714 -6.60 55.01 3.94
CA VAL A 714 -7.28 55.32 5.22
C VAL A 714 -6.31 55.32 6.40
N TYR A 715 -5.32 54.44 6.40
CA TYR A 715 -4.35 54.26 7.49
C TYR A 715 -2.97 54.87 7.20
N ASN A 716 -2.81 55.58 6.08
CA ASN A 716 -1.59 56.26 5.65
C ASN A 716 -0.35 55.33 5.57
N ILE A 717 -0.54 54.15 4.97
CA ILE A 717 0.47 53.08 4.85
C ILE A 717 1.15 53.15 3.48
N GLU A 718 2.49 53.15 3.44
CA GLU A 718 3.26 53.17 2.19
C GLU A 718 3.26 51.80 1.49
N LEU A 719 2.65 51.70 0.31
CA LEU A 719 2.60 50.47 -0.48
C LEU A 719 3.82 50.33 -1.41
N PRO A 720 4.40 49.12 -1.59
CA PRO A 720 5.49 48.89 -2.54
C PRO A 720 5.12 49.22 -3.99
N SER A 721 6.12 49.57 -4.81
CA SER A 721 6.00 49.96 -6.22
C SER A 721 5.37 48.92 -7.16
N ILE A 722 5.19 47.68 -6.69
CA ILE A 722 4.57 46.59 -7.45
C ILE A 722 3.06 46.48 -7.20
N ILE A 723 2.56 47.13 -6.15
CA ILE A 723 1.14 47.18 -5.75
C ILE A 723 0.53 48.55 -6.10
N THR A 724 1.33 49.63 -6.05
CA THR A 724 0.96 50.97 -6.56
C THR A 724 0.81 50.94 -8.07
#